data_AF-A0A0D1ZSZ2-F1
#
_entry.id   AF-A0A0D1ZSZ2-F1
#
_cell.length_a   1.000
_cell.length_b   1.000
_cell.length_c   1.000
_cell.angle_alpha   90.00
_cell.angle_beta   90.00
_cell.angle_gamma   90.00
#
_symmetry.space_group_name_H-M   'P 1'
#
loop_
_entity.id
_entity.type
_entity.pdbx_description
1 polymer ?
#
loop_
_entity_poly.entity_id
_entity_poly.type
_entity_poly.pdbx_seq_one_letter_code
_entity_poly.pdbx_strand_id
1 'polypeptide(L)'
;MSPGRLQGLQIPESTVAITTKIIDLTTISGSSANNLYHPPIPGVERVRPVPSLSFLLEHPSGQRLLFDLGVPKDLTVLGPEVADRLKKVGHRIEVEKDVAEVLEENNIRRDEVNAVIWSHTHWDHKGDVALFPPTTTLVLGPGAQETFLGPGGGNSGVGGINERDVKGRKIHELNFQGPGSLEIGSFRAFDYFLDGSLYLLDTPGHSVGHLCALVRTTADPATFLFLGGDCAHHCAEFRPSAPLPLPASILPNPLPSMDRAVPFCPGSCFEDLNASRGRPPKGPLWQPKWGADLEEAIRTIGRMQEFDGDDNVLVLLAHDSCVRHVEMPFFPEAVNDWKARGLGRDLKWEWIADIEKGLPARNANNAGDNSDLAPARSEMLPHLHPTGADGSTPQREDECEVLNRASKGSAFLAPSQGSPWPINRAALSYTGDDGETAGSLGELLKPVDSAQTFIFETYLVPGYAAKKTPPEELEFLRVKGAFSIPPKDVCDKAVIAFFRNAHPLLPVLDAKSFLDQYSRRGCEGVSLILLWSILHVAASFLPMETVRKSGFQTKKAMKLAMYQHVKLLYDNNQETDHFALVQAVIILGYWHPDSQDRFEAWHWTGIAISMAQSMGLHRSAFGERPRGPLPADKIRLARRIWWSCVVRDRWLAFIKGRPMRIDLEDCDTPLPSPSDVAEDLDAVPRLVKEKCIVYSSNVVGELWSSFARLSILLGRILRLHSKNLGRVDAAELEKYEAELQEYAALATIGQSSNPAITIMLFRPFVLSRPKDPVDAVQSSHRTKAAQKTRAAANNMNAILEQIMNLDLVDAISPAIISPLVLAMQIHLLDCTSSTRSISRLGHHRLQLCMIFQAELKDTYWGADGAFQMFERAQEKLLKTADRAGKQNPSTALPNPESAQPPTTLTPTSNDLSQSEMMPSVDDILAFDFAFTGSQDCFMNGIDYQNDGSDLLNSFLGLEEFNEFVETSQAASTA
;
A
#
# COMPACT_ATOMS: atom_id res chain seq x y z
N MET A 1 -38.72 -3.58 -12.56
CA MET A 1 -38.34 -2.21 -12.13
C MET A 1 -37.81 -1.50 -13.36
N SER A 2 -38.06 -0.20 -13.50
CA SER A 2 -37.47 0.60 -14.59
C SER A 2 -35.95 0.75 -14.39
N PRO A 3 -35.16 0.99 -15.45
CA PRO A 3 -33.78 1.43 -15.29
C PRO A 3 -33.74 2.69 -14.42
N GLY A 4 -32.87 2.70 -13.41
CA GLY A 4 -32.74 3.85 -12.52
C GLY A 4 -32.23 5.07 -13.29
N ARG A 5 -32.90 6.22 -13.13
CA ARG A 5 -32.21 7.50 -13.33
C ARG A 5 -31.04 7.54 -12.35
N LEU A 6 -29.88 7.94 -12.83
CA LEU A 6 -28.81 8.40 -11.96
C LEU A 6 -29.37 9.54 -11.08
N GLN A 7 -29.01 9.55 -9.80
CA GLN A 7 -29.21 10.75 -8.98
C GLN A 7 -28.19 11.78 -9.47
N GLY A 8 -28.63 13.02 -9.68
CA GLY A 8 -27.75 14.11 -10.12
C GLY A 8 -26.67 14.43 -9.10
N LEU A 9 -25.60 15.11 -9.54
CA LEU A 9 -24.48 15.47 -8.68
C LEU A 9 -24.96 16.36 -7.53
N GLN A 10 -24.72 15.92 -6.29
CA GLN A 10 -25.04 16.69 -5.09
C GLN A 10 -23.93 17.72 -4.82
N ILE A 11 -23.94 18.79 -5.62
CA ILE A 11 -23.07 19.97 -5.42
C ILE A 11 -23.81 20.93 -4.48
N PRO A 12 -23.19 21.46 -3.41
CA PRO A 12 -23.83 22.44 -2.54
C PRO A 12 -24.36 23.68 -3.29
N GLU A 13 -25.45 24.26 -2.81
CA GLU A 13 -26.00 25.51 -3.37
C GLU A 13 -25.09 26.70 -3.05
N SER A 14 -24.93 27.61 -4.00
CA SER A 14 -24.26 28.90 -3.80
C SER A 14 -24.69 29.91 -4.85
N THR A 15 -24.76 31.18 -4.43
CA THR A 15 -24.99 32.34 -5.28
C THR A 15 -23.70 32.93 -5.88
N VAL A 16 -22.53 32.40 -5.50
CA VAL A 16 -21.21 32.93 -5.89
C VAL A 16 -20.65 32.14 -7.07
N ALA A 17 -20.36 32.84 -8.16
CA ALA A 17 -19.73 32.28 -9.37
C ALA A 17 -18.40 32.99 -9.67
N ILE A 18 -17.44 32.25 -10.22
CA ILE A 18 -16.10 32.72 -10.57
C ILE A 18 -16.04 33.04 -12.06
N THR A 19 -15.48 34.20 -12.41
CA THR A 19 -15.18 34.51 -13.81
C THR A 19 -13.99 33.67 -14.23
N THR A 20 -14.19 32.75 -15.18
CA THR A 20 -13.16 31.79 -15.63
C THR A 20 -12.73 32.13 -17.05
N LYS A 21 -11.42 32.21 -17.28
CA LYS A 21 -10.81 32.55 -18.58
C LYS A 21 -9.77 31.51 -18.95
N ILE A 22 -9.87 30.96 -20.17
CA ILE A 22 -9.00 29.89 -20.66
C ILE A 22 -7.75 30.50 -21.29
N ILE A 23 -6.57 30.11 -20.82
CA ILE A 23 -5.27 30.55 -21.33
C ILE A 23 -4.64 29.38 -22.09
N ASP A 24 -4.43 29.57 -23.39
CA ASP A 24 -3.77 28.60 -24.26
C ASP A 24 -2.54 29.26 -24.92
N LEU A 25 -1.34 28.82 -24.50
CA LEU A 25 -0.04 29.39 -24.90
C LEU A 25 0.97 28.32 -25.34
N THR A 26 0.56 27.06 -25.34
CA THR A 26 1.43 25.89 -25.48
C THR A 26 0.94 25.02 -26.62
N THR A 27 1.82 24.53 -27.49
CA THR A 27 1.51 23.39 -28.38
C THR A 27 2.53 22.28 -28.21
N ILE A 28 2.06 21.11 -27.76
CA ILE A 28 2.85 19.88 -27.65
C ILE A 28 2.50 18.99 -28.84
N SER A 29 3.50 18.55 -29.61
CA SER A 29 3.29 17.67 -30.76
C SER A 29 4.39 16.63 -30.93
N GLY A 30 4.16 15.64 -31.78
CA GLY A 30 5.08 14.52 -32.02
C GLY A 30 4.91 13.33 -31.05
N SER A 31 4.13 13.49 -29.99
CA SER A 31 3.81 12.45 -29.01
C SER A 31 3.23 11.18 -29.63
N SER A 32 3.71 10.02 -29.17
CA SER A 32 3.17 8.70 -29.53
C SER A 32 1.87 8.44 -28.77
N ALA A 33 0.78 8.20 -29.48
CA ALA A 33 -0.51 7.82 -28.90
C ALA A 33 -0.37 6.55 -28.05
N ASN A 34 0.39 5.58 -28.57
CA ASN A 34 0.72 4.32 -27.92
C ASN A 34 1.72 4.46 -26.74
N ASN A 35 2.09 5.68 -26.32
CA ASN A 35 2.80 5.91 -25.06
C ASN A 35 1.85 6.37 -23.95
N LEU A 36 0.78 7.11 -24.28
CA LEU A 36 -0.17 7.65 -23.31
C LEU A 36 -1.29 6.65 -23.00
N TYR A 37 -1.85 5.98 -24.00
CA TYR A 37 -3.08 5.19 -23.85
C TYR A 37 -3.12 3.87 -24.65
N HIS A 38 -4.02 2.97 -24.28
CA HIS A 38 -4.19 1.62 -24.85
C HIS A 38 -5.67 1.18 -24.90
N PRO A 39 -6.05 0.17 -25.71
CA PRO A 39 -5.27 -0.45 -26.79
C PRO A 39 -5.16 0.48 -28.02
N PRO A 40 -4.06 0.42 -28.79
CA PRO A 40 -3.85 1.30 -29.93
C PRO A 40 -4.97 1.18 -30.98
N ILE A 41 -5.24 2.28 -31.69
CA ILE A 41 -6.15 2.30 -32.84
C ILE A 41 -5.30 2.42 -34.11
N PRO A 42 -5.46 1.53 -35.12
CA PRO A 42 -4.76 1.64 -36.40
C PRO A 42 -5.02 2.98 -37.08
N GLY A 43 -3.98 3.62 -37.64
CA GLY A 43 -4.05 4.94 -38.26
C GLY A 43 -4.03 6.13 -37.27
N VAL A 44 -3.92 5.84 -35.96
CA VAL A 44 -3.89 6.82 -34.86
C VAL A 44 -2.65 6.57 -33.98
N GLU A 45 -1.48 6.43 -34.61
CA GLU A 45 -0.21 6.11 -33.92
C GLU A 45 0.40 7.32 -33.19
N ARG A 46 -0.02 8.54 -33.52
CA ARG A 46 0.46 9.80 -32.93
C ARG A 46 -0.72 10.62 -32.42
N VAL A 47 -0.50 11.31 -31.31
CA VAL A 47 -1.41 12.36 -30.82
C VAL A 47 -1.36 13.54 -31.81
N ARG A 48 -2.48 14.25 -31.97
CA ARG A 48 -2.49 15.55 -32.65
C ARG A 48 -1.70 16.60 -31.84
N PRO A 49 -1.40 17.80 -32.40
CA PRO A 49 -0.87 18.90 -31.61
C PRO A 49 -1.91 19.32 -30.54
N VAL A 50 -1.58 19.14 -29.27
CA VAL A 50 -2.46 19.43 -28.13
C VAL A 50 -2.03 20.71 -27.39
N PRO A 51 -2.97 21.41 -26.72
CA PRO A 51 -2.63 22.47 -25.79
C PRO A 51 -1.93 21.94 -24.53
N SER A 52 -1.47 22.85 -23.67
CA SER A 52 -1.55 22.66 -22.22
C SER A 52 -2.26 23.88 -21.65
N LEU A 53 -3.54 23.71 -21.28
CA LEU A 53 -4.41 24.81 -20.85
C LEU A 53 -4.10 25.24 -19.42
N SER A 54 -4.11 26.55 -19.20
CA SER A 54 -4.12 27.17 -17.87
C SER A 54 -5.40 27.99 -17.71
N PHE A 55 -5.83 28.27 -16.48
CA PHE A 55 -7.09 28.97 -16.24
C PHE A 55 -6.92 30.11 -15.23
N LEU A 56 -7.30 31.33 -15.62
CA LEU A 56 -7.44 32.44 -14.69
C LEU A 56 -8.83 32.43 -14.08
N LEU A 57 -8.87 32.40 -12.75
CA LEU A 57 -10.06 32.35 -11.92
C LEU A 57 -10.17 33.67 -11.14
N GLU A 58 -11.10 34.54 -11.52
CA GLU A 58 -11.35 35.82 -10.83
C GLU A 58 -12.61 35.68 -9.95
N HIS A 59 -12.41 35.76 -8.63
CA HIS A 59 -13.45 35.60 -7.62
C HIS A 59 -14.11 36.95 -7.28
N PRO A 60 -15.44 37.02 -7.02
CA PRO A 60 -16.13 38.27 -6.70
C PRO A 60 -15.61 39.06 -5.48
N SER A 61 -14.83 38.44 -4.59
CA SER A 61 -14.12 39.14 -3.51
C SER A 61 -12.88 39.94 -3.96
N GLY A 62 -12.56 39.91 -5.25
CA GLY A 62 -11.38 40.55 -5.84
C GLY A 62 -10.11 39.70 -5.81
N GLN A 63 -10.18 38.45 -5.35
CA GLN A 63 -9.05 37.52 -5.43
C GLN A 63 -8.92 36.90 -6.82
N ARG A 64 -7.67 36.68 -7.26
CA ARG A 64 -7.35 35.97 -8.51
C ARG A 64 -6.48 34.75 -8.22
N LEU A 65 -6.85 33.61 -8.80
CA LEU A 65 -6.09 32.36 -8.75
C LEU A 65 -5.75 31.93 -10.19
N LEU A 66 -4.64 31.21 -10.34
CA LEU A 66 -4.33 30.46 -11.55
C LEU A 66 -4.46 28.96 -11.25
N PHE A 67 -5.16 28.22 -12.11
CA PHE A 67 -5.14 26.76 -12.13
C PHE A 67 -4.24 26.31 -13.30
N ASP A 68 -3.13 25.69 -12.95
CA ASP A 68 -1.94 25.44 -13.79
C ASP A 68 -1.32 26.69 -14.44
N LEU A 69 -0.11 26.50 -14.97
CA LEU A 69 0.67 27.50 -15.71
C LEU A 69 1.21 26.95 -17.06
N GLY A 70 0.80 25.75 -17.45
CA GLY A 70 1.22 25.09 -18.69
C GLY A 70 2.70 24.73 -18.71
N VAL A 71 3.29 24.72 -19.91
CA VAL A 71 4.74 24.50 -20.09
C VAL A 71 5.48 25.84 -19.96
N PRO A 72 6.60 25.94 -19.22
CA PRO A 72 7.41 27.16 -19.19
C PRO A 72 8.11 27.43 -20.52
N LYS A 73 8.20 28.71 -20.90
CA LYS A 73 8.89 29.21 -22.10
C LYS A 73 10.37 28.83 -22.13
N ASP A 74 11.06 28.94 -21.00
CA ASP A 74 12.42 28.42 -20.82
C ASP A 74 12.37 27.02 -20.21
N LEU A 75 12.48 25.99 -21.05
CA LEU A 75 12.49 24.59 -20.60
C LEU A 75 13.66 24.24 -19.66
N THR A 76 14.68 25.09 -19.48
CA THR A 76 15.76 24.83 -18.51
C THR A 76 15.30 25.01 -17.06
N VAL A 77 14.23 25.79 -16.80
CA VAL A 77 13.67 26.00 -15.45
C VAL A 77 13.10 24.71 -14.83
N LEU A 78 12.74 23.74 -15.66
CA LEU A 78 12.23 22.42 -15.28
C LEU A 78 13.27 21.58 -14.52
N GLY A 79 14.56 21.86 -14.72
CA GLY A 79 15.68 21.09 -14.17
C GLY A 79 16.30 20.12 -15.20
N PRO A 80 17.55 19.70 -14.99
CA PRO A 80 18.34 19.02 -16.02
C PRO A 80 17.78 17.66 -16.44
N GLU A 81 17.23 16.86 -15.51
CA GLU A 81 16.71 15.53 -15.83
C GLU A 81 15.48 15.59 -16.75
N VAL A 82 14.52 16.47 -16.43
CA VAL A 82 13.33 16.71 -17.25
C VAL A 82 13.74 17.27 -18.62
N ALA A 83 14.58 18.31 -18.64
CA ALA A 83 15.06 18.91 -19.89
C ALA A 83 15.81 17.90 -20.79
N ASP A 84 16.59 16.99 -20.22
CA ASP A 84 17.26 15.92 -20.97
C ASP A 84 16.34 14.76 -21.34
N ARG A 85 15.23 14.52 -20.62
CA ARG A 85 14.17 13.59 -21.06
C ARG A 85 13.43 14.14 -22.28
N LEU A 86 13.01 15.40 -22.25
CA LEU A 86 12.26 16.01 -23.36
C LEU A 86 13.04 15.96 -24.68
N LYS A 87 14.36 16.26 -24.64
CA LYS A 87 15.29 16.08 -25.78
C LYS A 87 15.35 14.65 -26.34
N LYS A 88 15.15 13.63 -25.49
CA LYS A 88 15.25 12.20 -25.87
C LYS A 88 13.93 11.63 -26.38
N VAL A 89 12.78 12.06 -25.83
CA VAL A 89 11.46 11.53 -26.21
C VAL A 89 10.97 12.13 -27.54
N GLY A 90 11.51 13.28 -27.95
CA GLY A 90 11.28 13.84 -29.29
C GLY A 90 9.97 14.62 -29.44
N HIS A 91 9.39 15.06 -28.32
CA HIS A 91 8.31 16.05 -28.32
C HIS A 91 8.80 17.35 -28.98
N ARG A 92 7.92 17.97 -29.76
CA ARG A 92 8.06 19.38 -30.16
C ARG A 92 7.15 20.19 -29.29
N ILE A 93 7.70 21.24 -28.70
CA ILE A 93 7.06 22.07 -27.68
C ILE A 93 7.21 23.50 -28.18
N GLU A 94 6.10 24.16 -28.40
CA GLU A 94 6.02 25.52 -28.94
C GLU A 94 5.29 26.38 -27.89
N VAL A 95 6.04 27.29 -27.25
CA VAL A 95 5.56 28.22 -26.21
C VAL A 95 6.16 29.59 -26.50
N GLU A 96 5.32 30.58 -26.79
CA GLU A 96 5.81 31.93 -27.13
C GLU A 96 6.00 32.82 -25.89
N LYS A 97 5.19 32.60 -24.84
CA LYS A 97 5.08 33.45 -23.64
C LYS A 97 4.74 32.61 -22.42
N ASP A 98 5.33 32.94 -21.28
CA ASP A 98 4.83 32.42 -20.00
C ASP A 98 3.50 33.09 -19.62
N VAL A 99 2.64 32.43 -18.84
CA VAL A 99 1.37 33.00 -18.35
C VAL A 99 1.56 34.36 -17.68
N ALA A 100 2.68 34.56 -16.97
CA ALA A 100 3.02 35.83 -16.33
C ALA A 100 3.20 37.00 -17.32
N GLU A 101 3.74 36.77 -18.52
CA GLU A 101 3.86 37.81 -19.55
C GLU A 101 2.48 38.21 -20.09
N VAL A 102 1.62 37.22 -20.36
CA VAL A 102 0.30 37.43 -20.98
C VAL A 102 -0.67 38.14 -20.05
N LEU A 103 -0.56 37.91 -18.73
CA LEU A 103 -1.27 38.67 -17.71
C LEU A 103 -0.83 40.14 -17.71
N GLU A 104 0.48 40.42 -17.75
CA GLU A 104 1.00 41.79 -17.76
C GLU A 104 0.64 42.57 -19.03
N GLU A 105 0.69 41.93 -20.21
CA GLU A 105 0.21 42.51 -21.47
C GLU A 105 -1.27 42.89 -21.43
N ASN A 106 -2.06 42.22 -20.60
CA ASN A 106 -3.48 42.48 -20.36
C ASN A 106 -3.74 43.28 -19.07
N ASN A 107 -2.71 43.98 -18.56
CA ASN A 107 -2.75 44.87 -17.40
C ASN A 107 -3.04 44.20 -16.04
N ILE A 108 -2.88 42.88 -15.92
CA ILE A 108 -2.95 42.14 -14.64
C ILE A 108 -1.54 41.97 -14.11
N ARG A 109 -1.20 42.67 -13.03
CA ARG A 109 0.14 42.61 -12.42
C ARG A 109 0.33 41.31 -11.63
N ARG A 110 1.55 40.77 -11.62
CA ARG A 110 1.86 39.47 -11.00
C ARG A 110 1.60 39.40 -9.49
N ASP A 111 1.67 40.54 -8.79
CA ASP A 111 1.34 40.67 -7.37
C ASP A 111 -0.17 40.67 -7.07
N GLU A 112 -1.02 40.75 -8.09
CA GLU A 112 -2.48 40.62 -7.97
C GLU A 112 -2.97 39.17 -8.13
N VAL A 113 -2.07 38.20 -8.33
CA VAL A 113 -2.39 36.76 -8.27
C VAL A 113 -2.12 36.26 -6.86
N ASN A 114 -3.17 35.84 -6.16
CA ASN A 114 -3.11 35.43 -4.76
C ASN A 114 -2.54 34.01 -4.59
N ALA A 115 -2.87 33.10 -5.51
CA ALA A 115 -2.31 31.77 -5.53
C ALA A 115 -2.19 31.18 -6.95
N VAL A 116 -1.24 30.28 -7.12
CA VAL A 116 -1.15 29.32 -8.21
C VAL A 116 -1.49 27.95 -7.63
N ILE A 117 -2.48 27.28 -8.20
CA ILE A 117 -2.83 25.89 -7.91
C ILE A 117 -2.19 25.07 -9.03
N TRP A 118 -1.25 24.19 -8.69
CA TRP A 118 -0.84 23.14 -9.61
C TRP A 118 -1.82 21.97 -9.48
N SER A 119 -2.37 21.50 -10.60
CA SER A 119 -3.08 20.22 -10.66
C SER A 119 -2.15 19.11 -10.20
N HIS A 120 -0.89 19.14 -10.66
CA HIS A 120 0.20 18.29 -10.21
C HIS A 120 1.56 18.84 -10.71
N THR A 121 2.66 18.15 -10.37
CA THR A 121 4.02 18.69 -10.55
C THR A 121 4.69 18.37 -11.89
N HIS A 122 3.96 17.88 -12.90
CA HIS A 122 4.57 17.54 -14.20
C HIS A 122 4.98 18.77 -15.01
N TRP A 123 5.95 18.55 -15.90
CA TRP A 123 6.66 19.55 -16.70
C TRP A 123 5.76 20.42 -17.58
N ASP A 124 4.60 19.89 -17.93
CA ASP A 124 3.56 20.41 -18.83
C ASP A 124 2.48 21.23 -18.11
N HIS A 125 2.45 21.23 -16.78
CA HIS A 125 1.45 21.92 -15.96
C HIS A 125 2.05 23.04 -15.09
N LYS A 126 3.30 22.87 -14.67
CA LYS A 126 3.91 23.70 -13.61
C LYS A 126 4.31 25.12 -14.01
N GLY A 127 4.51 25.39 -15.30
CA GLY A 127 5.04 26.65 -15.85
C GLY A 127 6.30 27.15 -15.13
N ASP A 128 6.47 28.47 -15.09
CA ASP A 128 7.44 29.13 -14.22
C ASP A 128 6.75 29.95 -13.11
N VAL A 129 6.45 29.27 -12.01
CA VAL A 129 5.88 29.91 -10.80
C VAL A 129 6.84 30.92 -10.15
N ALA A 130 8.16 30.85 -10.42
CA ALA A 130 9.14 31.80 -9.86
C ALA A 130 9.06 33.20 -10.50
N LEU A 131 8.35 33.35 -11.63
CA LEU A 131 8.02 34.65 -12.23
C LEU A 131 7.03 35.46 -11.37
N PHE A 132 6.26 34.79 -10.50
CA PHE A 132 5.32 35.43 -9.56
C PHE A 132 5.99 35.74 -8.22
N PRO A 133 5.66 36.87 -7.56
CA PRO A 133 6.29 37.25 -6.29
C PRO A 133 6.06 36.20 -5.19
N PRO A 134 6.94 36.06 -4.18
CA PRO A 134 6.79 35.03 -3.14
C PRO A 134 5.52 35.13 -2.27
N THR A 135 4.80 36.26 -2.36
CA THR A 135 3.47 36.47 -1.77
C THR A 135 2.37 35.62 -2.41
N THR A 136 2.52 35.27 -3.69
CA THR A 136 1.61 34.34 -4.39
C THR A 136 1.80 32.94 -3.83
N THR A 137 0.75 32.40 -3.20
CA THR A 137 0.78 31.07 -2.57
C THR A 137 0.86 29.97 -3.62
N LEU A 138 1.68 28.94 -3.41
CA LEU A 138 1.65 27.72 -4.22
C LEU A 138 0.76 26.68 -3.53
N VAL A 139 -0.32 26.27 -4.18
CA VAL A 139 -1.27 25.26 -3.68
C VAL A 139 -0.98 23.92 -4.34
N LEU A 140 -0.94 22.85 -3.54
CA LEU A 140 -0.58 21.48 -3.96
C LEU A 140 -1.58 20.46 -3.40
N GLY A 141 -1.80 19.35 -4.11
CA GLY A 141 -2.55 18.22 -3.57
C GLY A 141 -1.76 17.38 -2.55
N PRO A 142 -2.44 16.50 -1.80
CA PRO A 142 -1.88 15.82 -0.63
C PRO A 142 -0.69 14.91 -0.95
N GLY A 143 0.35 14.98 -0.11
CA GLY A 143 1.57 14.17 -0.22
C GLY A 143 2.60 14.70 -1.21
N ALA A 144 2.33 15.76 -1.98
CA ALA A 144 3.28 16.35 -2.91
C ALA A 144 4.51 16.95 -2.20
N GLN A 145 4.32 17.60 -1.05
CA GLN A 145 5.42 18.11 -0.23
C GLN A 145 6.29 16.97 0.31
N GLU A 146 5.69 15.90 0.84
CA GLU A 146 6.48 14.76 1.34
C GLU A 146 7.26 14.07 0.22
N THR A 147 6.62 13.88 -0.95
CA THR A 147 7.19 13.15 -2.10
C THR A 147 8.33 13.92 -2.78
N PHE A 148 8.17 15.23 -3.01
CA PHE A 148 9.12 16.02 -3.81
C PHE A 148 10.06 16.90 -2.99
N LEU A 149 9.76 17.16 -1.70
CA LEU A 149 10.59 18.00 -0.81
C LEU A 149 11.04 17.27 0.48
N GLY A 150 10.55 16.05 0.73
CA GLY A 150 10.87 15.28 1.94
C GLY A 150 12.28 14.68 1.95
N PRO A 151 12.77 14.17 3.11
CA PRO A 151 14.10 13.56 3.21
C PRO A 151 14.19 12.26 2.39
N GLY A 152 14.90 12.31 1.27
CA GLY A 152 14.97 11.20 0.29
C GLY A 152 13.87 11.24 -0.78
N GLY A 153 12.96 12.22 -0.72
CA GLY A 153 12.13 12.62 -1.84
C GLY A 153 12.96 13.24 -2.96
N GLY A 154 12.41 13.28 -4.16
CA GLY A 154 13.14 13.75 -5.33
C GLY A 154 12.26 13.92 -6.57
N ASN A 155 12.72 14.78 -7.48
CA ASN A 155 12.01 15.01 -8.73
C ASN A 155 12.23 13.83 -9.67
N SER A 156 11.19 13.52 -10.44
CA SER A 156 11.23 12.49 -11.48
C SER A 156 11.56 13.12 -12.83
N GLY A 157 11.98 12.31 -13.80
CA GLY A 157 12.14 12.76 -15.17
C GLY A 157 10.87 13.33 -15.84
N VAL A 158 9.66 13.17 -15.30
CA VAL A 158 8.44 13.88 -15.78
C VAL A 158 8.12 15.16 -15.00
N GLY A 159 8.72 15.38 -13.82
CA GLY A 159 8.46 16.57 -13.03
C GLY A 159 8.64 16.38 -11.53
N GLY A 160 8.29 17.43 -10.79
CA GLY A 160 8.54 17.62 -9.38
C GLY A 160 8.76 19.10 -9.04
N ILE A 161 9.18 19.36 -7.81
CA ILE A 161 9.29 20.71 -7.22
C ILE A 161 10.76 21.11 -7.15
N ASN A 162 11.16 22.19 -7.81
CA ASN A 162 12.54 22.70 -7.74
C ASN A 162 12.67 23.72 -6.59
N GLU A 163 13.84 23.86 -5.97
CA GLU A 163 14.05 24.82 -4.87
C GLU A 163 13.56 26.25 -5.23
N ARG A 164 13.86 26.68 -6.46
CA ARG A 164 13.42 27.95 -7.07
C ARG A 164 11.90 28.18 -7.05
N ASP A 165 11.10 27.13 -7.10
CA ASP A 165 9.64 27.21 -7.20
C ASP A 165 9.03 27.61 -5.84
N VAL A 166 9.68 27.15 -4.75
CA VAL A 166 9.22 27.29 -3.35
C VAL A 166 10.03 28.29 -2.51
N LYS A 167 11.17 28.79 -3.00
CA LYS A 167 12.12 29.61 -2.23
C LYS A 167 11.49 30.89 -1.68
N GLY A 168 11.24 30.91 -0.36
CA GLY A 168 10.61 32.04 0.34
C GLY A 168 9.11 32.20 0.07
N ARG A 169 8.48 31.25 -0.64
CA ARG A 169 7.06 31.25 -1.00
C ARG A 169 6.24 30.55 0.07
N LYS A 170 5.00 31.01 0.31
CA LYS A 170 4.02 30.22 1.09
C LYS A 170 3.56 29.03 0.24
N ILE A 171 3.75 27.81 0.76
CA ILE A 171 3.14 26.60 0.20
C ILE A 171 1.88 26.27 1.02
N HIS A 172 0.84 25.77 0.35
CA HIS A 172 -0.35 25.20 0.98
C HIS A 172 -0.65 23.84 0.35
N GLU A 173 -0.21 22.76 1.01
CA GLU A 173 -0.73 21.44 0.70
C GLU A 173 -2.18 21.32 1.23
N LEU A 174 -3.07 20.76 0.41
CA LEU A 174 -4.47 20.55 0.77
C LEU A 174 -4.65 19.27 1.59
N ASN A 175 -5.46 19.34 2.64
CA ASN A 175 -5.88 18.17 3.40
C ASN A 175 -7.38 17.91 3.21
N PHE A 176 -7.69 16.72 2.68
CA PHE A 176 -9.04 16.23 2.43
C PHE A 176 -9.59 15.34 3.56
N GLN A 177 -8.99 15.36 4.75
CA GLN A 177 -9.38 14.58 5.92
C GLN A 177 -9.59 15.47 7.16
N GLY A 178 -10.80 15.46 7.71
CA GLY A 178 -11.13 16.16 8.96
C GLY A 178 -12.62 16.50 9.07
N PRO A 179 -13.04 17.17 10.16
CA PRO A 179 -14.37 17.77 10.24
C PRO A 179 -14.55 18.78 9.09
N GLY A 180 -15.64 18.64 8.32
CA GLY A 180 -15.88 19.45 7.12
C GLY A 180 -15.30 18.88 5.81
N SER A 181 -14.81 17.63 5.80
CA SER A 181 -14.51 16.94 4.54
C SER A 181 -15.75 16.83 3.65
N LEU A 182 -15.72 17.47 2.48
CA LEU A 182 -16.79 17.44 1.49
C LEU A 182 -16.54 16.31 0.48
N GLU A 183 -17.60 15.73 -0.06
CA GLU A 183 -17.55 14.85 -1.24
C GLU A 183 -18.53 15.39 -2.28
N ILE A 184 -18.13 15.38 -3.56
CA ILE A 184 -18.95 15.77 -4.71
C ILE A 184 -18.79 14.65 -5.74
N GLY A 185 -19.92 14.04 -6.14
CA GLY A 185 -19.88 12.76 -6.86
C GLY A 185 -19.02 11.75 -6.10
N SER A 186 -18.24 10.95 -6.82
CA SER A 186 -17.26 10.03 -6.25
C SER A 186 -15.89 10.66 -5.87
N PHE A 187 -15.75 11.99 -5.78
CA PHE A 187 -14.48 12.64 -5.38
C PHE A 187 -14.58 13.38 -4.04
N ARG A 188 -13.49 13.28 -3.25
CA ARG A 188 -13.27 14.15 -2.08
C ARG A 188 -12.97 15.57 -2.57
N ALA A 189 -13.64 16.55 -1.97
CA ALA A 189 -13.63 17.94 -2.37
C ALA A 189 -13.17 18.86 -1.23
N PHE A 190 -12.52 19.95 -1.61
CA PHE A 190 -12.08 21.03 -0.73
C PHE A 190 -12.64 22.34 -1.30
N ASP A 191 -13.58 22.96 -0.58
CA ASP A 191 -14.12 24.29 -0.93
C ASP A 191 -13.06 25.35 -0.61
N TYR A 192 -12.49 25.97 -1.64
CA TYR A 192 -11.33 26.85 -1.50
C TYR A 192 -11.69 28.20 -0.86
N PHE A 193 -12.91 28.68 -1.08
CA PHE A 193 -13.40 29.96 -0.54
C PHE A 193 -14.37 29.79 0.64
N LEU A 194 -14.83 28.55 0.91
CA LEU A 194 -15.87 28.21 1.88
C LEU A 194 -17.24 28.85 1.56
N ASP A 195 -17.47 29.12 0.27
CA ASP A 195 -18.70 29.72 -0.26
C ASP A 195 -19.28 28.98 -1.47
N GLY A 196 -18.73 27.82 -1.84
CA GLY A 196 -19.21 26.96 -2.91
C GLY A 196 -18.92 27.43 -4.33
N SER A 197 -18.07 28.44 -4.53
CA SER A 197 -17.69 28.93 -5.86
C SER A 197 -16.57 28.10 -6.54
N LEU A 198 -15.63 27.55 -5.76
CA LEU A 198 -14.50 26.73 -6.22
C LEU A 198 -14.30 25.52 -5.33
N TYR A 199 -14.42 24.32 -5.89
CA TYR A 199 -14.00 23.09 -5.25
C TYR A 199 -12.73 22.55 -5.92
N LEU A 200 -11.70 22.25 -5.14
CA LEU A 200 -10.56 21.45 -5.59
C LEU A 200 -10.84 19.99 -5.25
N LEU A 201 -10.59 19.08 -6.18
CA LEU A 201 -10.97 17.67 -6.11
C LEU A 201 -9.73 16.78 -6.05
N ASP A 202 -9.66 15.91 -5.03
CA ASP A 202 -8.62 14.89 -4.89
C ASP A 202 -8.85 13.80 -5.94
N THR A 203 -7.98 13.77 -6.95
CA THR A 203 -8.14 12.94 -8.17
C THR A 203 -6.90 12.08 -8.38
N PRO A 204 -6.66 11.10 -7.50
CA PRO A 204 -5.40 10.38 -7.42
C PRO A 204 -5.20 9.39 -8.57
N GLY A 205 -3.97 8.89 -8.70
CA GLY A 205 -3.58 7.83 -9.63
C GLY A 205 -2.59 8.30 -10.68
N HIS A 206 -2.85 9.42 -11.36
CA HIS A 206 -1.93 9.93 -12.39
C HIS A 206 -0.57 10.35 -11.79
N SER A 207 -0.59 11.21 -10.77
CA SER A 207 0.60 11.68 -10.06
C SER A 207 0.30 11.88 -8.57
N VAL A 208 1.33 12.00 -7.73
CA VAL A 208 1.12 12.21 -6.29
C VAL A 208 0.66 13.65 -6.04
N GLY A 209 -0.43 13.79 -5.28
CA GLY A 209 -1.08 15.09 -5.07
C GLY A 209 -1.80 15.61 -6.31
N HIS A 210 -2.26 14.74 -7.23
CA HIS A 210 -3.03 15.16 -8.40
C HIS A 210 -4.43 15.69 -8.03
N LEU A 211 -4.76 16.87 -8.57
CA LEU A 211 -5.99 17.61 -8.35
C LEU A 211 -6.71 17.93 -9.68
N CYS A 212 -8.03 18.04 -9.59
CA CYS A 212 -8.86 18.73 -10.58
C CYS A 212 -9.60 19.89 -9.88
N ALA A 213 -10.23 20.79 -10.64
CA ALA A 213 -11.10 21.83 -10.06
C ALA A 213 -12.52 21.76 -10.64
N LEU A 214 -13.53 21.97 -9.78
CA LEU A 214 -14.91 22.20 -10.17
C LEU A 214 -15.26 23.67 -9.87
N VAL A 215 -15.42 24.47 -10.91
CA VAL A 215 -15.56 25.93 -10.83
C VAL A 215 -16.98 26.33 -11.19
N ARG A 216 -17.70 27.01 -10.30
CA ARG A 216 -19.06 27.50 -10.56
C ARG A 216 -19.01 28.70 -11.51
N THR A 217 -19.59 28.55 -12.70
CA THR A 217 -19.60 29.57 -13.77
C THR A 217 -20.88 30.39 -13.80
N THR A 218 -22.01 29.83 -13.37
CA THR A 218 -23.27 30.57 -13.11
C THR A 218 -23.94 30.06 -11.84
N ALA A 219 -24.73 30.91 -11.18
CA ALA A 219 -25.48 30.57 -9.97
C ALA A 219 -26.90 30.04 -10.25
N ASP A 220 -27.63 30.70 -11.17
CA ASP A 220 -28.99 30.31 -11.57
C ASP A 220 -29.16 30.39 -13.10
N PRO A 221 -29.40 29.25 -13.80
CA PRO A 221 -29.20 27.90 -13.29
C PRO A 221 -27.72 27.69 -12.91
N ALA A 222 -27.45 26.81 -11.95
CA ALA A 222 -26.08 26.48 -11.58
C ALA A 222 -25.36 25.76 -12.72
N THR A 223 -24.19 26.25 -13.13
CA THR A 223 -23.33 25.57 -14.11
C THR A 223 -21.87 25.58 -13.67
N PHE A 224 -21.11 24.59 -14.12
CA PHE A 224 -19.74 24.34 -13.69
C PHE A 224 -18.81 23.98 -14.84
N LEU A 225 -17.54 24.33 -14.67
CA LEU A 225 -16.44 23.75 -15.44
C LEU A 225 -15.74 22.72 -14.55
N PHE A 226 -15.46 21.53 -15.08
CA PHE A 226 -14.52 20.59 -14.48
C PHE A 226 -13.19 20.76 -15.23
N LEU A 227 -12.21 21.34 -14.54
CA LEU A 227 -10.84 21.53 -15.03
C LEU A 227 -10.03 20.28 -14.68
N GLY A 228 -9.91 19.38 -15.64
CA GLY A 228 -9.07 18.20 -15.53
C GLY A 228 -7.64 18.52 -15.93
N GLY A 229 -6.67 18.21 -15.06
CA GLY A 229 -5.25 18.15 -15.42
C GLY A 229 -4.99 16.93 -16.32
N ASP A 230 -4.16 16.02 -15.83
CA ASP A 230 -3.92 14.70 -16.46
C ASP A 230 -4.78 13.59 -15.83
N CYS A 231 -5.96 13.93 -15.30
CA CYS A 231 -6.95 12.92 -14.90
C CYS A 231 -7.38 12.04 -16.09
N ALA A 232 -7.31 12.58 -17.31
CA ALA A 232 -7.25 11.86 -18.58
C ALA A 232 -6.49 12.75 -19.59
N HIS A 233 -5.72 12.15 -20.49
CA HIS A 233 -4.99 12.91 -21.53
C HIS A 233 -5.84 13.11 -22.79
N HIS A 234 -6.90 12.30 -23.00
CA HIS A 234 -7.78 12.39 -24.16
C HIS A 234 -9.24 12.02 -23.85
N CYS A 235 -10.20 12.74 -24.43
CA CYS A 235 -11.64 12.55 -24.21
C CYS A 235 -12.16 11.11 -24.44
N ALA A 236 -11.53 10.36 -25.35
CA ALA A 236 -11.87 8.95 -25.62
C ALA A 236 -11.46 7.94 -24.51
N GLU A 237 -10.78 8.39 -23.45
CA GLU A 237 -10.50 7.57 -22.25
C GLU A 237 -11.71 7.49 -21.31
N PHE A 238 -12.60 8.50 -21.33
CA PHE A 238 -13.84 8.52 -20.54
C PHE A 238 -15.12 8.57 -21.37
N ARG A 239 -15.09 8.96 -22.64
CA ARG A 239 -16.26 8.98 -23.55
C ARG A 239 -16.22 7.81 -24.56
N PRO A 240 -17.36 7.17 -24.88
CA PRO A 240 -18.66 7.23 -24.19
C PRO A 240 -18.62 6.50 -22.84
N SER A 241 -19.58 6.82 -21.98
CA SER A 241 -19.75 6.25 -20.64
C SER A 241 -21.18 5.75 -20.39
N ALA A 242 -21.45 5.19 -19.21
CA ALA A 242 -22.82 4.84 -18.82
C ALA A 242 -23.68 6.09 -18.50
N PRO A 243 -23.16 7.16 -17.86
CA PRO A 243 -23.85 8.45 -17.75
C PRO A 243 -23.99 9.19 -19.09
N LEU A 244 -22.95 9.17 -19.94
CA LEU A 244 -22.92 9.82 -21.26
C LEU A 244 -22.77 8.78 -22.39
N PRO A 245 -23.85 8.07 -22.76
CA PRO A 245 -23.82 7.10 -23.85
C PRO A 245 -23.61 7.76 -25.21
N LEU A 246 -23.04 7.00 -26.15
CA LEU A 246 -22.83 7.42 -27.53
C LEU A 246 -24.20 7.70 -28.21
N PRO A 247 -24.46 8.91 -28.74
CA PRO A 247 -25.74 9.26 -29.34
C PRO A 247 -25.94 8.60 -30.70
N ALA A 248 -27.20 8.43 -31.11
CA ALA A 248 -27.54 7.83 -32.41
C ALA A 248 -27.03 8.65 -33.62
N SER A 249 -26.95 9.98 -33.46
CA SER A 249 -26.40 10.92 -34.44
C SER A 249 -25.75 12.10 -33.73
N ILE A 250 -24.69 12.64 -34.31
CA ILE A 250 -23.92 13.78 -33.82
C ILE A 250 -24.00 14.91 -34.84
N LEU A 251 -24.33 16.12 -34.37
CA LEU A 251 -24.38 17.34 -35.16
C LEU A 251 -23.89 18.52 -34.27
N PRO A 252 -22.94 19.37 -34.70
CA PRO A 252 -22.23 19.34 -35.99
C PRO A 252 -21.44 18.05 -36.24
N ASN A 253 -21.12 17.75 -37.49
CA ASN A 253 -20.28 16.58 -37.84
C ASN A 253 -18.87 16.75 -37.26
N PRO A 254 -18.36 15.79 -36.46
CA PRO A 254 -17.01 15.86 -35.90
C PRO A 254 -15.93 15.33 -36.84
N LEU A 255 -16.25 14.84 -38.05
CA LEU A 255 -15.25 14.31 -38.98
C LEU A 255 -14.71 15.41 -39.92
N PRO A 256 -13.41 15.75 -39.89
CA PRO A 256 -12.82 16.79 -40.75
C PRO A 256 -12.95 16.55 -42.26
N SER A 257 -13.18 15.32 -42.71
CA SER A 257 -13.45 14.99 -44.12
C SER A 257 -14.90 15.24 -44.58
N MET A 258 -15.81 15.58 -43.67
CA MET A 258 -17.25 15.70 -43.93
C MET A 258 -17.77 17.13 -43.69
N ASP A 259 -18.92 17.45 -44.30
CA ASP A 259 -19.63 18.71 -44.04
C ASP A 259 -20.23 18.71 -42.61
N ARG A 260 -19.94 19.76 -41.83
CA ARG A 260 -20.45 19.93 -40.45
C ARG A 260 -21.98 19.94 -40.37
N ALA A 261 -22.69 20.23 -41.46
CA ALA A 261 -24.16 20.18 -41.52
C ALA A 261 -24.75 18.76 -41.72
N VAL A 262 -23.94 17.76 -42.09
CA VAL A 262 -24.39 16.38 -42.31
C VAL A 262 -24.29 15.61 -40.99
N PRO A 263 -25.38 15.04 -40.42
CA PRO A 263 -25.31 14.30 -39.17
C PRO A 263 -24.38 13.07 -39.26
N PHE A 264 -23.45 12.94 -38.31
CA PHE A 264 -22.60 11.75 -38.21
C PHE A 264 -23.28 10.70 -37.34
N CYS A 265 -23.55 9.51 -37.90
CA CYS A 265 -24.09 8.38 -37.17
C CYS A 265 -22.94 7.42 -36.78
N PRO A 266 -22.47 7.40 -35.51
CA PRO A 266 -21.35 6.54 -35.11
C PRO A 266 -21.68 5.04 -35.17
N GLY A 267 -22.97 4.68 -35.13
CA GLY A 267 -23.48 3.36 -35.53
C GLY A 267 -22.83 2.15 -34.84
N SER A 268 -22.82 1.01 -35.54
CA SER A 268 -22.09 -0.18 -35.05
C SER A 268 -20.57 0.00 -35.14
N CYS A 269 -20.05 0.87 -36.02
CA CYS A 269 -18.61 0.87 -36.31
C CYS A 269 -17.75 1.29 -35.10
N PHE A 270 -18.33 2.02 -34.14
CA PHE A 270 -17.71 2.27 -32.83
C PHE A 270 -17.71 1.01 -31.93
N GLU A 271 -18.83 0.28 -31.88
CA GLU A 271 -18.95 -0.99 -31.15
C GLU A 271 -18.02 -2.06 -31.74
N ASP A 272 -17.95 -2.15 -33.06
CA ASP A 272 -17.04 -3.02 -33.84
C ASP A 272 -15.56 -2.68 -33.54
N LEU A 273 -15.22 -1.38 -33.48
CA LEU A 273 -13.87 -0.89 -33.15
C LEU A 273 -13.48 -1.14 -31.69
N ASN A 274 -14.43 -1.21 -30.77
CA ASN A 274 -14.17 -1.64 -29.40
C ASN A 274 -14.03 -3.17 -29.31
N ALA A 275 -14.99 -3.92 -29.85
CA ALA A 275 -15.00 -5.38 -29.79
C ALA A 275 -13.74 -6.00 -30.43
N SER A 276 -13.32 -5.50 -31.60
CA SER A 276 -12.11 -5.95 -32.30
C SER A 276 -10.80 -5.68 -31.53
N ARG A 277 -10.82 -4.79 -30.53
CA ARG A 277 -9.68 -4.48 -29.64
C ARG A 277 -9.86 -5.04 -28.22
N GLY A 278 -10.83 -5.94 -28.00
CA GLY A 278 -11.12 -6.53 -26.68
C GLY A 278 -11.71 -5.56 -25.66
N ARG A 279 -12.28 -4.44 -26.11
CA ARG A 279 -12.91 -3.43 -25.24
C ARG A 279 -14.44 -3.66 -25.15
N PRO A 280 -15.10 -3.24 -24.06
CA PRO A 280 -16.55 -3.23 -23.97
C PRO A 280 -17.15 -2.40 -25.13
N PRO A 281 -18.07 -2.93 -25.95
CA PRO A 281 -18.53 -2.27 -27.18
C PRO A 281 -19.00 -0.82 -26.98
N LYS A 282 -19.72 -0.56 -25.89
CA LYS A 282 -20.28 0.75 -25.52
C LYS A 282 -19.45 1.56 -24.51
N GLY A 283 -18.22 1.12 -24.21
CA GLY A 283 -17.32 1.82 -23.29
C GLY A 283 -16.36 2.79 -24.00
N PRO A 284 -15.49 3.48 -23.25
CA PRO A 284 -14.47 4.36 -23.82
C PRO A 284 -13.50 3.58 -24.71
N LEU A 285 -12.92 4.24 -25.72
CA LEU A 285 -12.00 3.58 -26.64
C LEU A 285 -10.67 3.20 -25.97
N TRP A 286 -10.30 3.91 -24.91
CA TRP A 286 -8.97 3.84 -24.31
C TRP A 286 -8.97 3.73 -22.78
N GLN A 287 -7.79 3.40 -22.26
CA GLN A 287 -7.35 3.51 -20.87
C GLN A 287 -5.92 4.09 -20.88
N PRO A 288 -5.50 4.79 -19.82
CA PRO A 288 -4.13 5.30 -19.70
C PRO A 288 -3.15 4.12 -19.63
N LYS A 289 -1.90 4.35 -20.04
CA LYS A 289 -0.80 3.38 -19.93
C LYS A 289 0.07 3.53 -18.69
N TRP A 290 -0.01 4.66 -18.01
CA TRP A 290 0.90 5.03 -16.94
C TRP A 290 0.23 5.98 -15.95
N GLY A 291 0.82 6.06 -14.76
CA GLY A 291 0.44 6.88 -13.62
C GLY A 291 1.25 6.44 -12.41
N ALA A 292 1.23 7.21 -11.32
CA ALA A 292 1.82 6.82 -10.04
C ALA A 292 1.10 5.59 -9.41
N ASP A 293 -0.21 5.46 -9.64
CA ASP A 293 -1.00 4.24 -9.46
C ASP A 293 -1.94 4.11 -10.68
N LEU A 294 -1.64 3.16 -11.56
CA LEU A 294 -2.39 2.97 -12.80
C LEU A 294 -3.82 2.43 -12.56
N GLU A 295 -4.05 1.63 -11.52
CA GLU A 295 -5.41 1.16 -11.23
C GLU A 295 -6.25 2.31 -10.67
N GLU A 296 -5.70 3.12 -9.76
CA GLU A 296 -6.38 4.30 -9.25
C GLU A 296 -6.58 5.37 -10.32
N ALA A 297 -5.68 5.53 -11.29
CA ALA A 297 -5.88 6.41 -12.44
C ALA A 297 -7.10 5.96 -13.27
N ILE A 298 -7.21 4.67 -13.56
CA ILE A 298 -8.37 4.08 -14.25
C ILE A 298 -9.66 4.25 -13.42
N ARG A 299 -9.60 4.12 -12.10
CA ARG A 299 -10.74 4.37 -11.20
C ARG A 299 -11.15 5.85 -11.19
N THR A 300 -10.19 6.78 -11.14
CA THR A 300 -10.41 8.24 -11.23
C THR A 300 -11.05 8.64 -12.56
N ILE A 301 -10.60 8.09 -13.70
CA ILE A 301 -11.25 8.27 -15.01
C ILE A 301 -12.71 7.80 -14.97
N GLY A 302 -12.97 6.64 -14.35
CA GLY A 302 -14.33 6.13 -14.15
C GLY A 302 -15.22 7.06 -13.32
N ARG A 303 -14.71 7.59 -12.20
CA ARG A 303 -15.43 8.56 -11.34
C ARG A 303 -15.74 9.87 -12.08
N MET A 304 -14.82 10.35 -12.91
CA MET A 304 -15.03 11.56 -13.73
C MET A 304 -16.19 11.42 -14.73
N GLN A 305 -16.60 10.19 -15.11
CA GLN A 305 -17.76 9.98 -15.98
C GLN A 305 -19.09 10.44 -15.35
N GLU A 306 -19.18 10.55 -14.02
CA GLU A 306 -20.34 11.14 -13.33
C GLU A 306 -20.47 12.63 -13.66
N PHE A 307 -19.33 13.35 -13.65
CA PHE A 307 -19.24 14.77 -13.98
C PHE A 307 -19.49 15.01 -15.47
N ASP A 308 -18.89 14.20 -16.35
CA ASP A 308 -19.14 14.31 -17.79
C ASP A 308 -20.57 13.91 -18.20
N GLY A 309 -21.30 13.19 -17.34
CA GLY A 309 -22.70 12.82 -17.53
C GLY A 309 -23.71 13.91 -17.16
N ASP A 310 -23.32 14.99 -16.49
CA ASP A 310 -24.23 16.05 -16.08
C ASP A 310 -24.23 17.21 -17.09
N ASP A 311 -25.40 17.54 -17.66
CA ASP A 311 -25.56 18.64 -18.62
C ASP A 311 -25.17 20.02 -18.04
N ASN A 312 -25.02 20.16 -16.72
CA ASN A 312 -24.59 21.38 -16.04
C ASN A 312 -23.06 21.46 -15.84
N VAL A 313 -22.30 20.43 -16.23
CA VAL A 313 -20.84 20.37 -16.07
C VAL A 313 -20.15 20.20 -17.43
N LEU A 314 -19.26 21.13 -17.76
CA LEU A 314 -18.37 21.02 -18.92
C LEU A 314 -16.98 20.55 -18.47
N VAL A 315 -16.64 19.30 -18.78
CA VAL A 315 -15.30 18.75 -18.58
C VAL A 315 -14.37 19.25 -19.68
N LEU A 316 -13.31 19.96 -19.28
CA LEU A 316 -12.19 20.41 -20.10
C LEU A 316 -10.92 19.73 -19.57
N LEU A 317 -10.17 19.04 -20.43
CA LEU A 317 -8.84 18.52 -20.09
C LEU A 317 -7.76 19.54 -20.47
N ALA A 318 -6.65 19.57 -19.75
CA ALA A 318 -5.49 20.40 -20.08
C ALA A 318 -4.96 20.14 -21.51
N HIS A 319 -5.11 18.92 -22.03
CA HIS A 319 -4.66 18.50 -23.35
C HIS A 319 -5.79 18.31 -24.39
N ASP A 320 -7.02 18.78 -24.14
CA ASP A 320 -8.11 18.64 -25.12
C ASP A 320 -7.88 19.56 -26.34
N SER A 321 -7.44 18.98 -27.46
CA SER A 321 -7.28 19.66 -28.76
C SER A 321 -8.56 20.32 -29.27
N CYS A 322 -9.73 19.82 -28.89
CA CYS A 322 -11.02 20.20 -29.47
C CYS A 322 -11.44 21.63 -29.11
N VAL A 323 -10.90 22.21 -28.03
CA VAL A 323 -11.19 23.62 -27.66
C VAL A 323 -10.71 24.61 -28.71
N ARG A 324 -9.78 24.19 -29.59
CA ARG A 324 -9.28 24.97 -30.75
C ARG A 324 -10.10 24.77 -32.03
N HIS A 325 -11.15 23.94 -31.98
CA HIS A 325 -11.99 23.58 -33.14
C HIS A 325 -13.45 24.02 -32.94
N VAL A 326 -13.89 24.16 -31.69
CA VAL A 326 -15.11 24.89 -31.29
C VAL A 326 -14.79 26.39 -31.15
N GLU A 327 -15.79 27.27 -31.27
CA GLU A 327 -15.67 28.72 -31.00
C GLU A 327 -15.55 29.04 -29.50
N MET A 328 -14.54 28.46 -28.84
CA MET A 328 -14.25 28.63 -27.42
C MET A 328 -13.63 30.03 -27.16
N PRO A 329 -14.12 30.80 -26.18
CA PRO A 329 -13.47 32.06 -25.79
C PRO A 329 -12.18 31.79 -25.01
N PHE A 330 -11.09 32.42 -25.45
CA PHE A 330 -9.81 32.42 -24.76
C PHE A 330 -9.52 33.79 -24.12
N PHE A 331 -8.63 33.81 -23.14
CA PHE A 331 -8.20 35.00 -22.42
C PHE A 331 -7.77 36.12 -23.40
N PRO A 332 -8.27 37.37 -23.23
CA PRO A 332 -8.90 37.92 -22.03
C PRO A 332 -10.41 37.64 -21.86
N GLU A 333 -11.07 36.95 -22.80
CA GLU A 333 -12.51 36.63 -22.70
C GLU A 333 -12.78 35.52 -21.66
N ALA A 334 -14.01 35.53 -21.12
CA ALA A 334 -14.48 34.57 -20.14
C ALA A 334 -15.42 33.52 -20.78
N VAL A 335 -15.41 32.31 -20.23
CA VAL A 335 -16.16 31.15 -20.75
C VAL A 335 -17.44 30.85 -19.94
N ASN A 336 -17.82 31.74 -19.02
CA ASN A 336 -18.94 31.55 -18.09
C ASN A 336 -20.30 31.25 -18.75
N ASP A 337 -20.53 31.73 -19.98
CA ASP A 337 -21.78 31.55 -20.72
C ASP A 337 -21.79 30.30 -21.63
N TRP A 338 -20.82 29.40 -21.49
CA TRP A 338 -20.63 28.19 -22.32
C TRP A 338 -21.91 27.39 -22.55
N LYS A 339 -22.78 27.25 -21.53
CA LYS A 339 -24.03 26.48 -21.63
C LYS A 339 -25.09 27.23 -22.45
N ALA A 340 -25.16 28.56 -22.31
CA ALA A 340 -26.08 29.40 -23.09
C ALA A 340 -25.65 29.51 -24.56
N ARG A 341 -24.33 29.57 -24.82
CA ARG A 341 -23.75 29.49 -26.18
C ARG A 341 -23.82 28.09 -26.81
N GLY A 342 -24.06 27.05 -26.00
CA GLY A 342 -24.09 25.66 -26.47
C GLY A 342 -22.72 25.00 -26.66
N LEU A 343 -21.62 25.65 -26.25
CA LEU A 343 -20.24 25.16 -26.45
C LEU A 343 -20.04 23.75 -25.88
N GLY A 344 -20.70 23.43 -24.75
CA GLY A 344 -20.63 22.11 -24.13
C GLY A 344 -21.29 20.98 -24.92
N ARG A 345 -22.29 21.29 -25.77
CA ARG A 345 -22.86 20.35 -26.75
C ARG A 345 -21.88 20.13 -27.90
N ASP A 346 -21.34 21.22 -28.43
CA ASP A 346 -20.54 21.20 -29.65
C ASP A 346 -19.14 20.60 -29.42
N LEU A 347 -18.56 20.77 -28.22
CA LEU A 347 -17.28 20.16 -27.83
C LEU A 347 -17.38 18.65 -27.52
N LYS A 348 -18.52 18.19 -26.97
CA LYS A 348 -18.66 16.89 -26.29
C LYS A 348 -18.14 15.70 -27.10
N TRP A 349 -18.33 15.74 -28.41
CA TRP A 349 -17.98 14.67 -29.35
C TRP A 349 -17.02 15.09 -30.48
N GLU A 350 -16.51 16.34 -30.48
CA GLU A 350 -15.59 16.85 -31.51
C GLU A 350 -14.29 16.00 -31.58
N TRP A 351 -13.87 15.41 -30.46
CA TRP A 351 -12.72 14.50 -30.34
C TRP A 351 -12.77 13.27 -31.27
N ILE A 352 -13.94 12.94 -31.82
CA ILE A 352 -14.06 11.88 -32.83
C ILE A 352 -13.26 12.24 -34.12
N ALA A 353 -12.99 13.52 -34.35
CA ALA A 353 -12.02 13.98 -35.35
C ALA A 353 -10.66 13.28 -35.22
N ASP A 354 -10.17 13.09 -34.00
CA ASP A 354 -8.79 12.63 -33.76
C ASP A 354 -8.62 11.14 -34.06
N ILE A 355 -9.72 10.38 -34.09
CA ILE A 355 -9.75 8.94 -34.45
C ILE A 355 -10.24 8.66 -35.89
N GLU A 356 -10.57 9.67 -36.70
CA GLU A 356 -11.19 9.54 -38.03
C GLU A 356 -10.55 8.43 -38.90
N LYS A 357 -9.21 8.35 -38.92
CA LYS A 357 -8.44 7.37 -39.70
C LYS A 357 -8.57 5.92 -39.23
N GLY A 358 -8.98 5.72 -37.98
CA GLY A 358 -9.23 4.41 -37.38
C GLY A 358 -10.68 3.94 -37.46
N LEU A 359 -11.59 4.78 -37.97
CA LEU A 359 -12.99 4.39 -38.17
C LEU A 359 -13.14 3.48 -39.41
N PRO A 360 -13.91 2.38 -39.33
CA PRO A 360 -14.19 1.54 -40.49
C PRO A 360 -14.84 2.31 -41.66
N ALA A 361 -14.34 2.11 -42.88
CA ALA A 361 -14.68 2.90 -44.07
C ALA A 361 -16.14 2.84 -44.58
N ARG A 362 -17.08 2.25 -43.81
CA ARG A 362 -18.50 2.15 -44.17
C ARG A 362 -19.23 3.50 -44.23
N ASN A 363 -18.79 4.50 -43.46
CA ASN A 363 -19.50 5.77 -43.35
C ASN A 363 -19.14 6.82 -44.42
N ALA A 364 -18.22 6.53 -45.34
CA ALA A 364 -17.82 7.47 -46.39
C ALA A 364 -18.85 7.62 -47.55
N ASN A 365 -19.77 6.66 -47.72
CA ASN A 365 -20.60 6.55 -48.94
C ASN A 365 -22.13 6.48 -48.72
N ASN A 366 -22.63 6.32 -47.49
CA ASN A 366 -24.07 6.12 -47.24
C ASN A 366 -24.88 7.44 -47.22
N ALA A 367 -24.62 8.33 -48.16
CA ALA A 367 -25.44 9.50 -48.47
C ALA A 367 -26.57 9.13 -49.47
N GLY A 368 -27.37 8.10 -49.15
CA GLY A 368 -28.48 7.69 -50.01
C GLY A 368 -28.99 6.26 -49.82
N ASP A 369 -29.78 6.03 -48.77
CA ASP A 369 -31.01 5.25 -48.92
C ASP A 369 -32.10 5.81 -47.98
N ASN A 370 -33.36 5.80 -48.38
CA ASN A 370 -34.41 6.62 -47.75
C ASN A 370 -35.81 5.97 -47.76
N SER A 371 -35.93 4.87 -47.00
CA SER A 371 -37.15 4.14 -46.65
C SER A 371 -36.89 3.44 -45.30
N ASP A 372 -37.70 3.53 -44.24
CA ASP A 372 -39.15 3.72 -44.19
C ASP A 372 -39.66 4.53 -42.97
N LEU A 373 -40.82 5.18 -43.16
CA LEU A 373 -42.02 5.27 -42.28
C LEU A 373 -41.89 5.06 -40.74
N ALA A 374 -42.57 5.79 -39.85
CA ALA A 374 -43.42 7.00 -39.92
C ALA A 374 -43.72 7.50 -38.46
N PRO A 375 -44.16 8.76 -38.23
CA PRO A 375 -44.17 9.36 -36.89
C PRO A 375 -45.52 9.35 -36.14
N ALA A 376 -45.46 9.38 -34.80
CA ALA A 376 -46.56 9.71 -33.88
C ALA A 376 -45.97 10.22 -32.54
N ARG A 377 -46.57 11.17 -31.80
CA ARG A 377 -47.50 12.29 -32.10
C ARG A 377 -47.44 13.26 -30.90
N SER A 378 -47.96 14.48 -31.00
CA SER A 378 -47.83 15.52 -29.94
C SER A 378 -49.13 15.79 -29.18
N GLU A 379 -49.01 15.91 -27.85
CA GLU A 379 -49.88 16.60 -26.88
C GLU A 379 -48.92 17.11 -25.78
N MET A 380 -48.71 18.39 -25.41
CA MET A 380 -49.32 19.71 -25.62
C MET A 380 -50.27 20.22 -24.51
N LEU A 381 -49.66 20.85 -23.47
CA LEU A 381 -50.16 22.00 -22.67
C LEU A 381 -51.33 21.75 -21.68
N PRO A 382 -51.68 22.70 -20.75
CA PRO A 382 -51.16 24.07 -20.55
C PRO A 382 -50.71 24.46 -19.11
N HIS A 383 -50.24 25.71 -19.00
CA HIS A 383 -49.77 26.44 -17.81
C HIS A 383 -50.86 26.79 -16.77
N LEU A 384 -50.42 27.23 -15.58
CA LEU A 384 -51.09 28.27 -14.76
C LEU A 384 -50.05 29.20 -14.09
N HIS A 385 -50.47 30.40 -13.66
CA HIS A 385 -49.61 31.53 -13.25
C HIS A 385 -49.50 31.75 -11.71
N PRO A 386 -48.56 32.59 -11.21
CA PRO A 386 -48.18 32.68 -9.78
C PRO A 386 -48.76 33.86 -8.99
N THR A 387 -48.73 33.74 -7.65
CA THR A 387 -48.92 34.77 -6.60
C THR A 387 -48.20 34.32 -5.32
N GLY A 388 -47.66 35.16 -4.41
CA GLY A 388 -47.50 36.62 -4.44
C GLY A 388 -47.53 37.28 -3.04
N ALA A 389 -46.38 37.79 -2.59
CA ALA A 389 -46.15 38.77 -1.49
C ALA A 389 -46.27 38.38 0.02
N ASP A 390 -45.38 39.01 0.81
CA ASP A 390 -45.37 39.40 2.24
C ASP A 390 -45.63 38.38 3.38
N GLY A 391 -45.04 38.52 4.58
CA GLY A 391 -44.00 39.46 5.03
C GLY A 391 -43.82 39.57 6.57
N SER A 392 -42.83 40.36 7.00
CA SER A 392 -42.55 40.86 8.38
C SER A 392 -41.99 39.93 9.48
N THR A 393 -40.82 40.33 10.02
CA THR A 393 -40.25 40.05 11.35
C THR A 393 -40.67 41.14 12.35
N PRO A 394 -40.57 40.96 13.70
CA PRO A 394 -39.38 41.48 14.41
C PRO A 394 -38.93 40.77 15.72
N GLN A 395 -37.60 40.83 15.94
CA GLN A 395 -36.82 41.04 17.17
C GLN A 395 -37.48 41.01 18.58
N ARG A 396 -36.76 40.48 19.60
CA ARG A 396 -36.01 41.28 20.62
C ARG A 396 -35.38 40.45 21.77
N GLU A 397 -34.14 40.83 22.15
CA GLU A 397 -33.58 41.01 23.52
C GLU A 397 -33.53 39.82 24.52
N ASP A 398 -32.63 39.75 25.52
CA ASP A 398 -31.60 40.70 25.98
C ASP A 398 -30.37 40.05 26.66
N GLU A 399 -29.37 40.85 27.01
CA GLU A 399 -28.13 40.47 27.74
C GLU A 399 -28.31 40.24 29.26
N CYS A 400 -27.36 39.56 29.92
CA CYS A 400 -26.74 40.06 31.17
C CYS A 400 -25.44 39.32 31.54
N GLU A 401 -24.57 39.97 32.31
CA GLU A 401 -23.17 39.59 32.58
C GLU A 401 -22.85 39.62 34.12
N VAL A 402 -21.58 39.42 34.48
CA VAL A 402 -20.91 39.79 35.75
C VAL A 402 -21.07 38.88 36.98
N LEU A 403 -19.97 38.24 37.39
CA LEU A 403 -19.25 38.63 38.63
C LEU A 403 -17.82 38.06 38.76
N ASN A 404 -16.91 38.91 39.23
CA ASN A 404 -15.48 38.65 39.46
C ASN A 404 -15.18 38.22 40.90
N ARG A 405 -14.21 37.31 41.10
CA ARG A 405 -13.02 37.59 41.95
C ARG A 405 -11.92 36.52 41.86
N ALA A 406 -10.69 36.94 42.18
CA ALA A 406 -9.48 36.13 42.09
C ALA A 406 -8.92 35.75 43.48
N SER A 407 -8.08 34.71 43.57
CA SER A 407 -6.63 34.89 43.80
C SER A 407 -5.86 33.59 44.12
N LYS A 408 -4.57 33.61 43.75
CA LYS A 408 -3.38 32.89 44.31
C LYS A 408 -3.60 31.72 45.29
N GLY A 409 -2.98 30.57 45.02
CA GLY A 409 -2.69 29.56 46.05
C GLY A 409 -1.97 28.31 45.51
N SER A 410 -0.78 28.01 46.03
CA SER A 410 0.02 26.82 45.68
C SER A 410 -0.39 25.57 46.48
N ALA A 411 0.21 24.44 46.09
CA ALA A 411 0.43 23.20 46.86
C ALA A 411 -0.65 22.08 46.87
N PHE A 412 -0.25 20.95 46.28
CA PHE A 412 -0.45 19.55 46.71
C PHE A 412 -1.79 19.11 47.33
N LEU A 413 -2.47 18.18 46.67
CA LEU A 413 -3.11 17.02 47.35
C LEU A 413 -3.42 15.84 46.42
N ALA A 414 -2.79 14.68 46.71
CA ALA A 414 -3.21 13.29 46.44
C ALA A 414 -3.55 12.80 45.00
N PRO A 415 -3.35 11.49 44.71
CA PRO A 415 -3.68 10.90 43.41
C PRO A 415 -5.17 10.56 43.27
N SER A 416 -5.73 10.74 42.07
CA SER A 416 -7.04 10.19 41.70
C SER A 416 -6.98 8.66 41.63
N GLN A 417 -7.90 7.99 42.33
CA GLN A 417 -8.03 6.53 42.28
C GLN A 417 -8.52 6.09 40.89
N GLY A 418 -7.87 5.10 40.27
CA GLY A 418 -8.25 4.62 38.94
C GLY A 418 -7.42 3.44 38.41
N SER A 419 -6.09 3.55 38.40
CA SER A 419 -5.23 2.45 37.92
C SER A 419 -4.97 1.39 39.01
N PRO A 420 -5.21 0.09 38.76
CA PRO A 420 -4.90 -0.98 39.71
C PRO A 420 -3.41 -1.37 39.75
N TRP A 421 -2.59 -0.90 38.81
CA TRP A 421 -1.27 -1.48 38.53
C TRP A 421 -0.11 -0.47 38.72
N PRO A 422 1.00 -0.88 39.37
CA PRO A 422 2.11 0.02 39.66
C PRO A 422 3.11 0.12 38.50
N ILE A 423 3.66 1.32 38.30
CA ILE A 423 4.92 1.53 37.56
C ILE A 423 6.05 0.91 38.38
N ASN A 424 6.92 0.12 37.76
CA ASN A 424 8.09 -0.45 38.45
C ASN A 424 9.11 0.66 38.72
N ARG A 425 9.48 0.89 39.99
CA ARG A 425 10.49 1.89 40.37
C ARG A 425 11.86 1.62 39.74
N ALA A 426 12.23 0.35 39.51
CA ALA A 426 13.50 0.00 38.87
C ALA A 426 13.59 0.45 37.39
N ALA A 427 12.46 0.72 36.72
CA ALA A 427 12.43 1.22 35.35
C ALA A 427 12.67 2.75 35.24
N LEU A 428 12.79 3.47 36.37
CA LEU A 428 12.94 4.94 36.41
C LEU A 428 14.37 5.41 36.71
N SER A 429 15.34 4.51 36.86
CA SER A 429 16.73 4.82 37.23
C SER A 429 17.74 4.18 36.29
N TYR A 430 17.77 4.61 35.02
CA TYR A 430 18.87 4.28 34.09
C TYR A 430 20.11 5.14 34.41
N THR A 431 20.77 4.84 35.53
CA THR A 431 21.95 5.58 36.02
C THR A 431 23.05 4.66 36.53
N GLY A 432 23.29 3.54 35.83
CA GLY A 432 24.52 2.73 35.90
C GLY A 432 24.75 1.87 37.15
N ASP A 433 24.35 2.33 38.33
CA ASP A 433 24.63 1.65 39.60
C ASP A 433 23.69 0.48 39.89
N ASP A 434 24.24 -0.56 40.48
CA ASP A 434 23.55 -1.71 41.05
C ASP A 434 22.53 -1.32 42.14
N GLY A 435 21.35 -1.96 42.08
CA GLY A 435 20.11 -1.48 42.71
C GLY A 435 20.08 -1.39 44.25
N GLU A 436 21.16 -1.74 44.94
CA GLU A 436 21.30 -1.53 46.38
C GLU A 436 21.46 -0.02 46.73
N THR A 437 22.10 0.77 45.87
CA THR A 437 22.31 2.22 46.10
C THR A 437 21.01 3.02 46.04
N ALA A 438 20.07 2.62 45.18
CA ALA A 438 18.74 3.22 45.11
C ALA A 438 17.93 3.04 46.41
N GLY A 439 18.22 1.98 47.18
CA GLY A 439 17.68 1.78 48.52
C GLY A 439 18.32 2.71 49.56
N SER A 440 19.65 2.80 49.58
CA SER A 440 20.39 3.59 50.59
C SER A 440 20.20 5.10 50.43
N LEU A 441 20.06 5.61 49.19
CA LEU A 441 19.74 7.01 48.94
C LEU A 441 18.39 7.43 49.56
N GLY A 442 17.41 6.51 49.56
CA GLY A 442 16.10 6.73 50.18
C GLY A 442 16.13 6.80 51.71
N GLU A 443 17.15 6.22 52.35
CA GLU A 443 17.37 6.34 53.79
C GLU A 443 18.18 7.58 54.18
N LEU A 444 19.14 8.00 53.34
CA LEU A 444 19.91 9.23 53.52
C LEU A 444 19.05 10.50 53.40
N LEU A 445 18.03 10.49 52.54
CA LEU A 445 17.17 11.65 52.23
C LEU A 445 16.02 11.87 53.24
N LYS A 446 16.22 11.51 54.52
CA LYS A 446 15.33 11.95 55.61
C LYS A 446 15.57 13.45 55.86
N PRO A 447 14.54 14.32 55.88
CA PRO A 447 14.77 15.77 55.84
C PRO A 447 15.50 16.31 57.07
N VAL A 448 16.59 17.04 56.82
CA VAL A 448 17.10 18.09 57.71
C VAL A 448 16.66 19.43 57.12
N ASP A 449 16.17 20.35 57.94
CA ASP A 449 15.61 21.63 57.49
C ASP A 449 16.62 22.49 56.72
N SER A 450 16.42 22.63 55.41
CA SER A 450 16.66 23.89 54.67
C SER A 450 16.11 23.79 53.24
N ALA A 451 15.57 24.90 52.73
CA ALA A 451 14.90 24.94 51.43
C ALA A 451 15.87 25.24 50.28
N GLN A 452 16.43 24.19 49.65
CA GLN A 452 17.02 24.29 48.30
C GLN A 452 17.10 22.91 47.60
N THR A 453 15.97 22.43 47.09
CA THR A 453 15.94 21.24 46.24
C THR A 453 16.42 21.60 44.84
N PHE A 454 17.58 21.09 44.43
CA PHE A 454 17.96 21.08 43.01
C PHE A 454 17.02 20.15 42.24
N ILE A 455 16.13 20.73 41.43
CA ILE A 455 15.30 19.98 40.49
C ILE A 455 16.19 19.60 39.30
N PHE A 456 16.76 18.40 39.34
CA PHE A 456 17.01 17.69 38.09
C PHE A 456 15.66 17.29 37.50
N GLU A 457 15.35 17.77 36.30
CA GLU A 457 14.14 17.39 35.58
C GLU A 457 14.21 15.91 35.19
N THR A 458 13.75 15.06 36.09
CA THR A 458 13.53 13.64 35.79
C THR A 458 12.46 13.56 34.71
N TYR A 459 12.82 13.05 33.53
CA TYR A 459 11.89 12.83 32.43
C TYR A 459 10.88 11.74 32.81
N LEU A 460 9.83 12.15 33.52
CA LEU A 460 8.63 11.35 33.74
C LEU A 460 7.95 11.15 32.39
N VAL A 461 8.09 9.95 31.83
CA VAL A 461 7.28 9.51 30.69
C VAL A 461 5.80 9.71 31.07
N PRO A 462 5.03 10.49 30.28
CA PRO A 462 3.63 10.76 30.63
C PRO A 462 2.84 9.45 30.75
N GLY A 463 2.27 9.22 31.93
CA GLY A 463 1.37 8.09 32.14
C GLY A 463 0.12 8.27 31.30
N TYR A 464 -0.24 7.26 30.51
CA TYR A 464 -1.48 7.23 29.72
C TYR A 464 -2.70 7.11 30.63
N ALA A 465 -3.11 8.24 31.22
CA ALA A 465 -4.42 8.40 31.80
C ALA A 465 -5.42 8.59 30.66
N ALA A 466 -6.43 7.71 30.57
CA ALA A 466 -7.48 7.85 29.58
C ALA A 466 -8.20 9.20 29.75
N LYS A 467 -7.97 10.09 28.78
CA LYS A 467 -8.73 11.32 28.62
C LYS A 467 -10.19 10.93 28.40
N LYS A 468 -11.15 11.69 28.96
CA LYS A 468 -12.54 11.56 28.51
C LYS A 468 -12.58 11.94 27.04
N THR A 469 -12.82 10.96 26.16
CA THR A 469 -12.94 11.16 24.72
C THR A 469 -13.96 12.27 24.46
N PRO A 470 -13.56 13.40 23.83
CA PRO A 470 -14.49 14.45 23.43
C PRO A 470 -15.63 13.91 22.56
N PRO A 471 -16.85 14.50 22.60
CA PRO A 471 -17.97 14.03 21.77
C PRO A 471 -17.67 14.02 20.27
N GLU A 472 -16.87 14.98 19.79
CA GLU A 472 -16.34 15.06 18.42
C GLU A 472 -15.42 13.88 18.05
N GLU A 473 -14.57 13.43 18.97
CA GLU A 473 -13.63 12.31 18.78
C GLU A 473 -14.38 10.96 18.85
N LEU A 474 -15.40 10.85 19.72
CA LEU A 474 -16.33 9.71 19.73
C LEU A 474 -17.16 9.62 18.44
N GLU A 475 -17.66 10.75 17.93
CA GLU A 475 -18.44 10.77 16.69
C GLU A 475 -17.55 10.48 15.47
N PHE A 476 -16.31 10.98 15.44
CA PHE A 476 -15.31 10.60 14.44
C PHE A 476 -15.08 9.07 14.43
N LEU A 477 -14.87 8.45 15.61
CA LEU A 477 -14.72 7.00 15.74
C LEU A 477 -15.99 6.23 15.31
N ARG A 478 -17.18 6.78 15.58
CA ARG A 478 -18.47 6.20 15.16
C ARG A 478 -18.64 6.24 13.64
N VAL A 479 -18.38 7.39 13.01
CA VAL A 479 -18.42 7.59 11.55
C VAL A 479 -17.36 6.76 10.83
N LYS A 480 -16.16 6.60 11.42
CA LYS A 480 -15.10 5.71 10.92
C LYS A 480 -15.32 4.22 11.25
N GLY A 481 -16.49 3.83 11.76
CA GLY A 481 -16.88 2.43 11.91
C GLY A 481 -16.21 1.67 13.06
N ALA A 482 -15.41 2.31 13.92
CA ALA A 482 -14.62 1.63 14.97
C ALA A 482 -15.47 0.89 16.02
N PHE A 483 -16.75 1.24 16.16
CA PHE A 483 -17.73 0.56 17.02
C PHE A 483 -18.66 -0.41 16.25
N SER A 484 -18.56 -0.49 14.93
CA SER A 484 -19.46 -1.27 14.05
C SER A 484 -18.95 -2.70 13.82
N ILE A 485 -19.01 -3.52 14.88
CA ILE A 485 -18.52 -4.90 14.91
C ILE A 485 -19.24 -5.77 13.85
N PRO A 486 -18.55 -6.73 13.17
CA PRO A 486 -19.18 -7.62 12.20
C PRO A 486 -20.27 -8.54 12.80
N PRO A 487 -21.06 -9.24 11.95
CA PRO A 487 -22.06 -10.20 12.40
C PRO A 487 -21.48 -11.29 13.32
N LYS A 488 -22.26 -11.74 14.31
CA LYS A 488 -21.78 -12.67 15.35
C LYS A 488 -21.16 -13.95 14.79
N ASP A 489 -21.69 -14.52 13.70
CA ASP A 489 -21.13 -15.74 13.10
C ASP A 489 -19.75 -15.51 12.47
N VAL A 490 -19.49 -14.31 11.93
CA VAL A 490 -18.16 -13.87 11.48
C VAL A 490 -17.21 -13.78 12.66
N CYS A 491 -17.61 -13.12 13.75
CA CYS A 491 -16.78 -12.98 14.95
C CYS A 491 -16.49 -14.34 15.62
N ASP A 492 -17.48 -15.23 15.71
CA ASP A 492 -17.31 -16.58 16.24
C ASP A 492 -16.29 -17.39 15.42
N LYS A 493 -16.41 -17.37 14.08
CA LYS A 493 -15.44 -18.00 13.18
C LYS A 493 -14.05 -17.37 13.28
N ALA A 494 -13.96 -16.05 13.42
CA ALA A 494 -12.69 -15.33 13.51
C ALA A 494 -11.94 -15.63 14.81
N VAL A 495 -12.65 -15.68 15.95
CA VAL A 495 -12.06 -16.10 17.25
C VAL A 495 -11.54 -17.54 17.15
N ILE A 496 -12.32 -18.46 16.57
CA ILE A 496 -11.88 -19.85 16.33
C ILE A 496 -10.62 -19.87 15.46
N ALA A 497 -10.62 -19.18 14.31
CA ALA A 497 -9.49 -19.15 13.38
C ALA A 497 -8.21 -18.57 13.99
N PHE A 498 -8.33 -17.53 14.83
CA PHE A 498 -7.20 -16.96 15.55
C PHE A 498 -6.56 -17.95 16.55
N PHE A 499 -7.38 -18.61 17.38
CA PHE A 499 -6.86 -19.57 18.37
C PHE A 499 -6.32 -20.86 17.73
N ARG A 500 -6.82 -21.26 16.55
CA ARG A 500 -6.27 -22.37 15.77
C ARG A 500 -4.92 -22.04 15.13
N ASN A 501 -4.82 -20.90 14.42
CA ASN A 501 -3.74 -20.69 13.44
C ASN A 501 -2.72 -19.60 13.86
N ALA A 502 -3.09 -18.66 14.73
CA ALA A 502 -2.23 -17.54 15.13
C ALA A 502 -1.71 -17.65 16.57
N HIS A 503 -2.56 -18.04 17.52
CA HIS A 503 -2.20 -18.15 18.95
C HIS A 503 -1.03 -19.12 19.22
N PRO A 504 -0.90 -20.29 18.56
CA PRO A 504 0.26 -21.17 18.77
C PRO A 504 1.62 -20.55 18.46
N LEU A 505 1.68 -19.59 17.51
CA LEU A 505 2.90 -18.89 17.09
C LEU A 505 3.07 -17.51 17.75
N LEU A 506 2.01 -16.98 18.36
CA LEU A 506 2.00 -15.73 19.12
C LEU A 506 1.03 -15.84 20.33
N PRO A 507 1.39 -16.58 21.39
CA PRO A 507 0.47 -16.93 22.50
C PRO A 507 0.32 -15.79 23.51
N VAL A 508 0.09 -14.57 23.03
CA VAL A 508 0.06 -13.33 23.83
C VAL A 508 -1.24 -13.13 24.60
N LEU A 509 -2.30 -13.89 24.30
CA LEU A 509 -3.57 -13.86 25.01
C LEU A 509 -3.67 -15.02 26.01
N ASP A 510 -4.32 -14.78 27.15
CA ASP A 510 -4.78 -15.85 28.04
C ASP A 510 -6.02 -16.50 27.41
N ALA A 511 -5.86 -17.69 26.85
CA ALA A 511 -6.86 -18.37 26.05
C ALA A 511 -8.10 -18.69 26.88
N LYS A 512 -7.92 -19.22 28.09
CA LYS A 512 -8.99 -19.46 29.06
C LYS A 512 -9.77 -18.18 29.33
N SER A 513 -9.13 -17.13 29.82
CA SER A 513 -9.82 -15.91 30.23
C SER A 513 -10.53 -15.22 29.06
N PHE A 514 -9.92 -15.17 27.88
CA PHE A 514 -10.56 -14.59 26.70
C PHE A 514 -11.77 -15.42 26.22
N LEU A 515 -11.60 -16.74 26.09
CA LEU A 515 -12.66 -17.62 25.59
C LEU A 515 -13.83 -17.75 26.57
N ASP A 516 -13.58 -17.72 27.88
CA ASP A 516 -14.63 -17.65 28.91
C ASP A 516 -15.46 -16.36 28.80
N GLN A 517 -14.80 -15.22 28.63
CA GLN A 517 -15.44 -13.90 28.49
C GLN A 517 -16.28 -13.83 27.21
N TYR A 518 -15.69 -14.21 26.07
CA TYR A 518 -16.37 -14.25 24.78
C TYR A 518 -17.53 -15.26 24.77
N SER A 519 -17.39 -16.43 25.40
CA SER A 519 -18.47 -17.42 25.47
C SER A 519 -19.66 -16.97 26.32
N ARG A 520 -19.44 -16.12 27.33
CA ARG A 520 -20.50 -15.62 28.24
C ARG A 520 -21.24 -14.38 27.72
N ARG A 521 -20.56 -13.49 26.99
CA ARG A 521 -21.10 -12.18 26.57
C ARG A 521 -20.87 -11.82 25.09
N GLY A 522 -20.31 -12.74 24.30
CA GLY A 522 -19.97 -12.47 22.90
C GLY A 522 -18.95 -11.34 22.77
N CYS A 523 -19.13 -10.52 21.73
CA CYS A 523 -18.25 -9.39 21.42
C CYS A 523 -18.20 -8.33 22.54
N GLU A 524 -19.30 -8.12 23.28
CA GLU A 524 -19.32 -7.20 24.44
C GLU A 524 -18.58 -7.74 25.68
N GLY A 525 -18.19 -9.01 25.66
CA GLY A 525 -17.50 -9.67 26.77
C GLY A 525 -16.02 -9.35 26.85
N VAL A 526 -15.43 -8.86 25.78
CA VAL A 526 -13.97 -8.72 25.59
C VAL A 526 -13.58 -7.28 25.23
N SER A 527 -12.30 -6.96 25.36
CA SER A 527 -11.75 -5.68 24.87
C SER A 527 -12.02 -5.51 23.37
N LEU A 528 -12.54 -4.34 22.99
CA LEU A 528 -12.88 -4.02 21.60
C LEU A 528 -11.64 -3.94 20.71
N ILE A 529 -10.53 -3.38 21.21
CA ILE A 529 -9.28 -3.31 20.45
C ILE A 529 -8.70 -4.73 20.23
N LEU A 530 -8.75 -5.61 21.25
CA LEU A 530 -8.37 -7.02 21.08
C LEU A 530 -9.26 -7.76 20.08
N LEU A 531 -10.57 -7.50 20.08
CA LEU A 531 -11.51 -8.12 19.14
C LEU A 531 -11.18 -7.72 17.69
N TRP A 532 -10.91 -6.44 17.42
CA TRP A 532 -10.46 -6.00 16.10
C TRP A 532 -9.07 -6.56 15.72
N SER A 533 -8.13 -6.67 16.68
CA SER A 533 -6.81 -7.30 16.44
C SER A 533 -6.94 -8.78 16.08
N ILE A 534 -7.85 -9.50 16.73
CA ILE A 534 -8.20 -10.89 16.40
C ILE A 534 -8.82 -10.98 15.00
N LEU A 535 -9.84 -10.16 14.70
CA LEU A 535 -10.49 -10.10 13.39
C LEU A 535 -9.49 -9.81 12.26
N HIS A 536 -8.54 -8.89 12.50
CA HIS A 536 -7.49 -8.53 11.57
C HIS A 536 -6.59 -9.71 11.17
N VAL A 537 -6.11 -10.48 12.14
CA VAL A 537 -5.26 -11.64 11.84
C VAL A 537 -6.10 -12.79 11.27
N ALA A 538 -7.26 -13.05 11.86
CA ALA A 538 -8.18 -14.12 11.47
C ALA A 538 -8.69 -13.98 10.03
N ALA A 539 -8.84 -12.77 9.50
CA ALA A 539 -9.22 -12.52 8.10
C ALA A 539 -8.34 -13.26 7.07
N SER A 540 -7.09 -13.59 7.44
CA SER A 540 -6.19 -14.40 6.60
C SER A 540 -6.68 -15.86 6.43
N PHE A 541 -7.40 -16.39 7.43
CA PHE A 541 -7.79 -17.80 7.54
C PHE A 541 -9.32 -18.01 7.47
N LEU A 542 -10.09 -16.95 7.19
CA LEU A 542 -11.54 -17.06 7.05
C LEU A 542 -11.90 -17.55 5.64
N PRO A 543 -12.81 -18.54 5.51
CA PRO A 543 -13.35 -18.94 4.21
C PRO A 543 -14.01 -17.76 3.49
N MET A 544 -13.82 -17.66 2.18
CA MET A 544 -14.27 -16.50 1.38
C MET A 544 -15.78 -16.23 1.44
N GLU A 545 -16.60 -17.23 1.74
CA GLU A 545 -18.03 -17.07 2.04
C GLU A 545 -18.27 -16.16 3.27
N THR A 546 -17.45 -16.32 4.32
CA THR A 546 -17.52 -15.53 5.57
C THR A 546 -16.97 -14.11 5.35
N VAL A 547 -15.94 -13.97 4.54
CA VAL A 547 -15.39 -12.66 4.11
C VAL A 547 -16.46 -11.86 3.35
N ARG A 548 -17.16 -12.50 2.40
CA ARG A 548 -18.25 -11.88 1.63
C ARG A 548 -19.49 -11.58 2.48
N LYS A 549 -19.85 -12.43 3.44
CA LYS A 549 -20.88 -12.14 4.46
C LYS A 549 -20.54 -10.93 5.33
N SER A 550 -19.26 -10.57 5.43
CA SER A 550 -18.78 -9.37 6.14
C SER A 550 -18.76 -8.11 5.27
N GLY A 551 -19.22 -8.18 4.01
CA GLY A 551 -19.23 -7.08 3.05
C GLY A 551 -17.97 -6.93 2.19
N PHE A 552 -16.93 -7.77 2.38
CA PHE A 552 -15.65 -7.65 1.69
C PHE A 552 -15.50 -8.65 0.55
N GLN A 553 -14.91 -8.21 -0.58
CA GLN A 553 -14.70 -9.08 -1.74
C GLN A 553 -13.43 -9.94 -1.66
N THR A 554 -12.44 -9.55 -0.84
CA THR A 554 -11.15 -10.26 -0.67
C THR A 554 -10.70 -10.27 0.79
N LYS A 555 -9.91 -11.28 1.17
CA LYS A 555 -9.24 -11.34 2.49
C LYS A 555 -8.38 -10.10 2.74
N LYS A 556 -7.61 -9.67 1.74
CA LYS A 556 -6.80 -8.45 1.73
C LYS A 556 -7.63 -7.21 2.14
N ALA A 557 -8.79 -6.98 1.52
CA ALA A 557 -9.66 -5.84 1.83
C ALA A 557 -10.23 -5.90 3.25
N MET A 558 -10.71 -7.07 3.69
CA MET A 558 -11.19 -7.26 5.07
C MET A 558 -10.06 -6.98 6.08
N LYS A 559 -8.88 -7.57 5.88
CA LYS A 559 -7.71 -7.41 6.76
C LYS A 559 -7.28 -5.95 6.92
N LEU A 560 -7.33 -5.16 5.85
CA LEU A 560 -7.07 -3.71 5.85
C LEU A 560 -8.12 -2.93 6.67
N ALA A 561 -9.41 -3.21 6.49
CA ALA A 561 -10.45 -2.55 7.27
C ALA A 561 -10.36 -2.87 8.77
N MET A 562 -10.15 -4.15 9.12
CA MET A 562 -9.95 -4.54 10.52
C MET A 562 -8.69 -3.88 11.12
N TYR A 563 -7.60 -3.79 10.36
CA TYR A 563 -6.36 -3.09 10.74
C TYR A 563 -6.63 -1.62 11.09
N GLN A 564 -7.35 -0.91 10.21
CA GLN A 564 -7.70 0.49 10.40
C GLN A 564 -8.54 0.71 11.67
N HIS A 565 -9.46 -0.20 12.00
CA HIS A 565 -10.24 -0.11 13.25
C HIS A 565 -9.38 -0.28 14.51
N VAL A 566 -8.42 -1.21 14.54
CA VAL A 566 -7.45 -1.32 15.65
C VAL A 566 -6.64 -0.04 15.76
N LYS A 567 -6.12 0.46 14.64
CA LYS A 567 -5.29 1.67 14.60
C LYS A 567 -6.06 2.90 15.11
N LEU A 568 -7.32 3.07 14.70
CA LEU A 568 -8.20 4.14 15.19
C LEU A 568 -8.38 4.09 16.71
N LEU A 569 -8.67 2.91 17.28
CA LEU A 569 -8.84 2.76 18.74
C LEU A 569 -7.53 2.98 19.50
N TYR A 570 -6.38 2.62 18.92
CA TYR A 570 -5.05 2.89 19.47
C TYR A 570 -4.71 4.38 19.45
N ASP A 571 -4.75 5.01 18.27
CA ASP A 571 -4.39 6.42 18.05
C ASP A 571 -5.25 7.36 18.92
N ASN A 572 -6.53 7.01 19.12
CA ASN A 572 -7.49 7.79 19.92
C ASN A 572 -7.56 7.30 21.39
N ASN A 573 -6.63 6.48 21.87
CA ASN A 573 -6.49 6.10 23.29
C ASN A 573 -7.75 5.44 23.91
N GLN A 574 -8.49 4.63 23.14
CA GLN A 574 -9.79 4.07 23.56
C GLN A 574 -9.70 2.78 24.42
N GLU A 575 -8.49 2.29 24.72
CA GLU A 575 -8.26 1.18 25.66
C GLU A 575 -7.44 1.64 26.86
N THR A 576 -7.74 1.08 28.02
CA THR A 576 -7.17 1.43 29.33
C THR A 576 -6.33 0.31 29.93
N ASP A 577 -6.64 -0.97 29.65
CA ASP A 577 -5.80 -2.07 30.10
C ASP A 577 -4.50 -2.11 29.29
N HIS A 578 -3.40 -1.93 30.01
CA HIS A 578 -2.06 -1.92 29.42
C HIS A 578 -1.68 -3.30 28.86
N PHE A 579 -2.26 -4.39 29.40
CA PHE A 579 -2.12 -5.71 28.79
C PHE A 579 -2.87 -5.78 27.46
N ALA A 580 -4.16 -5.40 27.41
CA ALA A 580 -4.92 -5.34 26.17
C ALA A 580 -4.26 -4.47 25.09
N LEU A 581 -3.68 -3.32 25.46
CA LEU A 581 -2.92 -2.47 24.54
C LEU A 581 -1.67 -3.17 23.98
N VAL A 582 -0.76 -3.67 24.81
CA VAL A 582 0.48 -4.31 24.30
C VAL A 582 0.18 -5.60 23.52
N GLN A 583 -0.88 -6.31 23.88
CA GLN A 583 -1.43 -7.46 23.14
C GLN A 583 -1.97 -7.03 21.76
N ALA A 584 -2.78 -5.98 21.67
CA ALA A 584 -3.28 -5.47 20.39
C ALA A 584 -2.13 -5.02 19.47
N VAL A 585 -1.17 -4.27 20.01
CA VAL A 585 -0.02 -3.70 19.29
C VAL A 585 0.94 -4.80 18.79
N ILE A 586 1.20 -5.87 19.56
CA ILE A 586 2.02 -6.98 19.05
C ILE A 586 1.27 -7.83 18.02
N ILE A 587 -0.06 -7.97 18.14
CA ILE A 587 -0.90 -8.64 17.13
C ILE A 587 -0.93 -7.83 15.82
N LEU A 588 -0.87 -6.49 15.87
CA LEU A 588 -0.66 -5.64 14.68
C LEU A 588 0.68 -5.92 13.95
N GLY A 589 1.62 -6.63 14.58
CA GLY A 589 2.79 -7.19 13.90
C GLY A 589 2.46 -8.12 12.72
N TYR A 590 1.23 -8.65 12.62
CA TYR A 590 0.78 -9.42 11.45
C TYR A 590 0.35 -8.55 10.24
N TRP A 591 0.52 -7.23 10.31
CA TRP A 591 0.34 -6.32 9.19
C TRP A 591 1.58 -6.27 8.28
N HIS A 592 1.42 -6.81 7.08
CA HIS A 592 2.45 -6.88 6.04
C HIS A 592 1.87 -6.28 4.74
N PRO A 593 1.85 -4.93 4.64
CA PRO A 593 1.38 -4.21 3.46
C PRO A 593 2.36 -4.34 2.28
N ASP A 594 1.91 -3.99 1.08
CA ASP A 594 2.66 -4.18 -0.17
C ASP A 594 3.93 -3.29 -0.26
N SER A 595 3.77 -1.98 -0.05
CA SER A 595 4.87 -1.00 -0.05
C SER A 595 4.55 0.36 0.57
N GLN A 596 3.31 0.86 0.44
CA GLN A 596 2.98 2.27 0.70
C GLN A 596 2.76 2.66 2.19
N ASP A 597 2.56 1.71 3.12
CA ASP A 597 2.30 2.03 4.53
C ASP A 597 3.58 2.01 5.39
N ARG A 598 3.91 3.19 5.96
CA ARG A 598 5.03 3.40 6.89
C ARG A 598 4.91 2.59 8.20
N PHE A 599 3.71 2.12 8.54
CA PHE A 599 3.40 1.37 9.76
C PHE A 599 3.45 -0.16 9.56
N GLU A 600 4.46 -0.69 8.85
CA GLU A 600 4.64 -2.14 8.67
C GLU A 600 4.90 -2.92 9.98
N ALA A 601 4.87 -4.26 9.93
CA ALA A 601 5.14 -5.17 11.05
C ALA A 601 6.31 -4.80 11.98
N TRP A 602 7.42 -4.24 11.46
CA TRP A 602 8.58 -3.81 12.24
C TRP A 602 8.34 -2.52 13.05
N HIS A 603 7.41 -1.67 12.61
CA HIS A 603 6.95 -0.51 13.37
C HIS A 603 6.13 -0.95 14.59
N TRP A 604 5.07 -1.73 14.38
CA TRP A 604 4.18 -2.19 15.46
C TRP A 604 4.90 -3.09 16.47
N THR A 605 5.77 -3.99 16.00
CA THR A 605 6.65 -4.75 16.89
C THR A 605 7.57 -3.82 17.69
N GLY A 606 8.07 -2.73 17.08
CA GLY A 606 8.84 -1.69 17.77
C GLY A 606 8.08 -1.02 18.91
N ILE A 607 6.81 -0.65 18.70
CA ILE A 607 5.95 -0.09 19.76
C ILE A 607 5.73 -1.14 20.86
N ALA A 608 5.39 -2.39 20.49
CA ALA A 608 5.18 -3.47 21.46
C ALA A 608 6.40 -3.68 22.39
N ILE A 609 7.61 -3.65 21.82
CA ILE A 609 8.86 -3.73 22.58
C ILE A 609 8.98 -2.57 23.57
N SER A 610 8.80 -1.32 23.13
CA SER A 610 8.88 -0.16 24.02
C SER A 610 7.81 -0.20 25.12
N MET A 611 6.58 -0.60 24.81
CA MET A 611 5.52 -0.78 25.82
C MET A 611 5.85 -1.89 26.83
N ALA A 612 6.31 -3.05 26.36
CA ALA A 612 6.73 -4.16 27.22
C ALA A 612 7.93 -3.79 28.09
N GLN A 613 8.86 -2.96 27.58
CA GLN A 613 9.96 -2.42 28.36
C GLN A 613 9.48 -1.43 29.42
N SER A 614 8.61 -0.47 29.09
CA SER A 614 8.01 0.48 30.05
C SER A 614 7.16 -0.19 31.12
N MET A 615 6.47 -1.29 30.79
CA MET A 615 5.74 -2.14 31.75
C MET A 615 6.67 -3.00 32.62
N GLY A 616 7.96 -3.11 32.27
CA GLY A 616 8.94 -3.93 32.99
C GLY A 616 8.89 -5.43 32.67
N LEU A 617 8.21 -5.87 31.60
CA LEU A 617 8.04 -7.30 31.27
C LEU A 617 9.36 -8.01 30.94
N HIS A 618 10.40 -7.24 30.63
CA HIS A 618 11.77 -7.67 30.38
C HIS A 618 12.57 -7.99 31.66
N ARG A 619 12.02 -7.70 32.85
CA ARG A 619 12.69 -7.94 34.13
C ARG A 619 12.13 -9.15 34.90
N SER A 620 13.05 -9.92 35.50
CA SER A 620 12.80 -11.07 36.37
C SER A 620 11.81 -10.75 37.51
N ALA A 621 12.03 -9.61 38.19
CA ALA A 621 11.19 -9.09 39.27
C ALA A 621 9.81 -8.58 38.82
N PHE A 622 9.41 -8.77 37.54
CA PHE A 622 8.07 -8.38 37.10
C PHE A 622 6.99 -9.15 37.86
N GLY A 623 6.21 -8.41 38.64
CA GLY A 623 5.13 -8.95 39.47
C GLY A 623 5.49 -9.05 40.95
N GLU A 624 6.76 -8.86 41.33
CA GLU A 624 7.13 -8.63 42.73
C GLU A 624 6.65 -7.25 43.19
N ARG A 625 6.00 -7.17 44.37
CA ARG A 625 5.40 -5.93 44.86
C ARG A 625 5.37 -5.89 46.39
N PRO A 626 5.45 -4.70 47.02
CA PRO A 626 5.28 -4.52 48.47
C PRO A 626 3.92 -4.96 49.05
N ARG A 627 2.94 -5.32 48.21
CA ARG A 627 1.60 -5.81 48.60
C ARG A 627 1.40 -7.30 48.31
N GLY A 628 2.49 -8.05 48.07
CA GLY A 628 2.46 -9.44 47.63
C GLY A 628 2.55 -9.59 46.10
N PRO A 629 3.02 -10.74 45.60
CA PRO A 629 3.29 -10.95 44.18
C PRO A 629 2.01 -10.97 43.32
N LEU A 630 2.17 -10.76 42.01
CA LEU A 630 1.10 -10.98 41.03
C LEU A 630 0.62 -12.45 41.02
N PRO A 631 -0.65 -12.70 40.65
CA PRO A 631 -1.14 -14.03 40.31
C PRO A 631 -0.27 -14.71 39.23
N ALA A 632 -0.06 -16.01 39.36
CA ALA A 632 0.86 -16.77 38.51
C ALA A 632 0.48 -16.70 37.02
N ASP A 633 -0.82 -16.75 36.69
CA ASP A 633 -1.34 -16.58 35.33
C ASP A 633 -0.87 -15.26 34.69
N LYS A 634 -0.89 -14.16 35.44
CA LYS A 634 -0.41 -12.85 34.96
C LYS A 634 1.10 -12.79 34.77
N ILE A 635 1.88 -13.51 35.60
CA ILE A 635 3.34 -13.62 35.44
C ILE A 635 3.67 -14.45 34.17
N ARG A 636 2.97 -15.57 33.95
CA ARG A 636 3.14 -16.38 32.73
C ARG A 636 2.70 -15.63 31.47
N LEU A 637 1.58 -14.91 31.52
CA LEU A 637 1.12 -14.04 30.43
C LEU A 637 2.12 -12.93 30.10
N ALA A 638 2.68 -12.25 31.11
CA ALA A 638 3.74 -11.26 30.94
C ALA A 638 4.99 -11.86 30.27
N ARG A 639 5.43 -13.06 30.70
CA ARG A 639 6.55 -13.78 30.09
C ARG A 639 6.26 -14.16 28.63
N ARG A 640 5.05 -14.64 28.32
CA ARG A 640 4.60 -14.93 26.94
C ARG A 640 4.65 -13.68 26.05
N ILE A 641 4.18 -12.53 26.54
CA ILE A 641 4.22 -11.25 25.83
C ILE A 641 5.67 -10.77 25.61
N TRP A 642 6.53 -10.84 26.64
CA TRP A 642 7.94 -10.45 26.50
C TRP A 642 8.68 -11.33 25.49
N TRP A 643 8.59 -12.66 25.60
CA TRP A 643 9.24 -13.55 24.64
C TRP A 643 8.63 -13.48 23.25
N SER A 644 7.35 -13.11 23.12
CA SER A 644 6.77 -12.73 21.83
C SER A 644 7.41 -11.48 21.23
N CYS A 645 7.72 -10.46 22.03
CA CYS A 645 8.49 -9.30 21.57
C CYS A 645 9.88 -9.71 21.09
N VAL A 646 10.59 -10.56 21.85
CA VAL A 646 11.91 -11.11 21.45
C VAL A 646 11.80 -11.88 20.13
N VAL A 647 10.93 -12.89 20.04
CA VAL A 647 10.73 -13.70 18.83
C VAL A 647 10.43 -12.82 17.62
N ARG A 648 9.48 -11.90 17.73
CA ARG A 648 9.09 -11.00 16.63
C ARG A 648 10.24 -10.08 16.20
N ASP A 649 11.06 -9.58 17.13
CA ASP A 649 12.26 -8.78 16.82
C ASP A 649 13.30 -9.60 16.03
N ARG A 650 13.60 -10.83 16.47
CA ARG A 650 14.59 -11.71 15.81
C ARG A 650 14.17 -12.11 14.40
N TRP A 651 12.93 -12.54 14.21
CA TRP A 651 12.43 -12.95 12.89
C TRP A 651 12.22 -11.75 11.95
N LEU A 652 11.77 -10.58 12.42
CA LEU A 652 11.66 -9.40 11.55
C LEU A 652 13.03 -8.81 11.17
N ALA A 653 14.02 -8.82 12.07
CA ALA A 653 15.39 -8.45 11.75
C ALA A 653 15.98 -9.34 10.65
N PHE A 654 15.78 -10.66 10.75
CA PHE A 654 16.14 -11.64 9.72
C PHE A 654 15.45 -11.37 8.38
N ILE A 655 14.12 -11.18 8.38
CA ILE A 655 13.31 -11.05 7.17
C ILE A 655 13.55 -9.72 6.44
N LYS A 656 13.78 -8.62 7.17
CA LYS A 656 13.91 -7.26 6.62
C LYS A 656 15.37 -6.77 6.57
N GLY A 657 16.36 -7.60 6.93
CA GLY A 657 17.78 -7.22 6.99
C GLY A 657 18.09 -6.09 7.98
N ARG A 658 17.20 -5.83 8.96
CA ARG A 658 17.31 -4.68 9.88
C ARG A 658 18.00 -5.05 11.19
N PRO A 659 18.60 -4.07 11.90
CA PRO A 659 19.05 -4.27 13.27
C PRO A 659 17.92 -4.72 14.20
N MET A 660 18.28 -5.61 15.12
CA MET A 660 17.44 -6.05 16.24
C MET A 660 17.33 -4.94 17.29
N ARG A 661 16.14 -4.75 17.86
CA ARG A 661 15.84 -3.71 18.86
C ARG A 661 16.11 -4.15 20.30
N ILE A 662 16.02 -5.45 20.61
CA ILE A 662 16.24 -5.98 21.97
C ILE A 662 17.69 -6.48 22.10
N ASP A 663 18.46 -5.97 23.06
CA ASP A 663 19.58 -6.75 23.62
C ASP A 663 19.08 -7.68 24.73
N LEU A 664 19.67 -8.87 24.84
CA LEU A 664 19.31 -9.82 25.89
C LEU A 664 20.13 -9.61 27.16
N GLU A 665 21.30 -8.97 27.08
CA GLU A 665 22.10 -8.64 28.27
C GLU A 665 21.40 -7.61 29.19
N ASP A 666 20.49 -6.79 28.65
CA ASP A 666 19.65 -5.84 29.41
C ASP A 666 18.49 -6.52 30.17
N CYS A 667 18.25 -7.82 29.93
CA CYS A 667 16.99 -8.52 30.24
C CYS A 667 17.21 -9.80 31.04
N ASP A 668 16.58 -9.93 32.21
CA ASP A 668 16.68 -11.10 33.09
C ASP A 668 15.36 -11.89 33.24
N THR A 669 14.31 -11.56 32.47
CA THR A 669 13.09 -12.40 32.39
C THR A 669 13.44 -13.82 31.91
N PRO A 670 13.12 -14.88 32.69
CA PRO A 670 13.50 -16.24 32.35
C PRO A 670 12.82 -16.74 31.07
N LEU A 671 13.46 -17.72 30.41
CA LEU A 671 12.94 -18.43 29.24
C LEU A 671 11.52 -18.98 29.49
N PRO A 672 10.64 -19.04 28.47
CA PRO A 672 9.30 -19.57 28.61
C PRO A 672 9.34 -21.10 28.75
N SER A 673 8.59 -21.63 29.71
CA SER A 673 8.37 -23.07 29.87
C SER A 673 7.14 -23.53 29.08
N PRO A 674 7.02 -24.82 28.72
CA PRO A 674 5.82 -25.35 28.07
C PRO A 674 4.54 -25.08 28.85
N SER A 675 4.62 -25.14 30.18
CA SER A 675 3.53 -24.80 31.11
C SER A 675 3.03 -23.35 31.02
N ASP A 676 3.82 -22.41 30.49
CA ASP A 676 3.38 -21.01 30.31
C ASP A 676 2.22 -20.88 29.32
N VAL A 677 2.11 -21.82 28.37
CA VAL A 677 0.97 -21.94 27.45
C VAL A 677 0.06 -23.11 27.83
N ALA A 678 0.63 -24.26 28.21
CA ALA A 678 -0.16 -25.49 28.39
C ALA A 678 -1.22 -25.38 29.51
N GLU A 679 -0.87 -24.82 30.67
CA GLU A 679 -1.81 -24.68 31.81
C GLU A 679 -3.02 -23.77 31.48
N ASP A 680 -2.83 -22.78 30.62
CA ASP A 680 -3.88 -21.89 30.13
C ASP A 680 -4.82 -22.65 29.18
N LEU A 681 -4.26 -23.35 28.19
CA LEU A 681 -5.02 -24.19 27.26
C LEU A 681 -5.75 -25.36 27.95
N ASP A 682 -5.23 -25.90 29.06
CA ASP A 682 -5.88 -26.94 29.87
C ASP A 682 -7.00 -26.40 30.77
N ALA A 683 -7.00 -25.12 31.09
CA ALA A 683 -8.11 -24.48 31.80
C ALA A 683 -9.30 -24.13 30.89
N VAL A 684 -9.15 -24.17 29.56
CA VAL A 684 -10.23 -23.91 28.58
C VAL A 684 -11.30 -25.02 28.64
N PRO A 685 -12.60 -24.68 28.77
CA PRO A 685 -13.68 -25.67 28.78
C PRO A 685 -13.67 -26.58 27.54
N ARG A 686 -13.75 -27.90 27.74
CA ARG A 686 -13.55 -28.94 26.70
C ARG A 686 -14.28 -28.66 25.38
N LEU A 687 -15.57 -28.33 25.41
CA LEU A 687 -16.40 -28.06 24.21
C LEU A 687 -15.95 -26.81 23.42
N VAL A 688 -15.25 -25.88 24.07
CA VAL A 688 -14.63 -24.70 23.42
C VAL A 688 -13.23 -25.06 22.94
N LYS A 689 -12.47 -25.84 23.73
CA LYS A 689 -11.15 -26.35 23.37
C LYS A 689 -11.17 -27.16 22.08
N GLU A 690 -12.05 -28.16 21.98
CA GLU A 690 -12.26 -29.00 20.78
C GLU A 690 -12.64 -28.18 19.52
N LYS A 691 -13.09 -26.93 19.68
CA LYS A 691 -13.38 -26.01 18.56
C LYS A 691 -12.20 -25.11 18.24
N CYS A 692 -11.58 -24.49 19.24
CA CYS A 692 -10.60 -23.42 19.08
C CYS A 692 -9.14 -23.89 19.03
N ILE A 693 -8.83 -25.08 19.55
CA ILE A 693 -7.46 -25.54 19.81
C ILE A 693 -7.31 -26.96 19.21
N VAL A 694 -6.55 -27.07 18.11
CA VAL A 694 -6.38 -28.34 17.37
C VAL A 694 -5.35 -29.26 18.04
N TYR A 695 -4.27 -28.68 18.55
CA TYR A 695 -3.12 -29.40 19.12
C TYR A 695 -3.27 -29.60 20.63
N SER A 696 -2.60 -30.62 21.18
CA SER A 696 -2.57 -30.81 22.64
C SER A 696 -1.81 -29.66 23.32
N SER A 697 -2.22 -29.31 24.55
CA SER A 697 -1.65 -28.19 25.31
C SER A 697 -0.14 -28.26 25.44
N ASN A 698 0.36 -29.48 25.66
CA ASN A 698 1.80 -29.77 25.77
C ASN A 698 2.51 -29.51 24.44
N VAL A 699 1.97 -29.98 23.31
CA VAL A 699 2.56 -29.73 21.99
C VAL A 699 2.66 -28.24 21.69
N VAL A 700 1.62 -27.45 21.98
CA VAL A 700 1.68 -25.98 21.81
C VAL A 700 2.70 -25.33 22.76
N GLY A 701 2.83 -25.83 23.99
CA GLY A 701 3.82 -25.38 24.97
C GLY A 701 5.28 -25.67 24.55
N GLU A 702 5.56 -26.90 24.13
CA GLU A 702 6.89 -27.31 23.66
C GLU A 702 7.27 -26.56 22.37
N LEU A 703 6.33 -26.45 21.42
CA LEU A 703 6.47 -25.65 20.19
C LEU A 703 6.83 -24.20 20.52
N TRP A 704 6.13 -23.57 21.47
CA TRP A 704 6.42 -22.20 21.89
C TRP A 704 7.79 -22.05 22.57
N SER A 705 8.15 -22.93 23.51
CA SER A 705 9.46 -22.88 24.18
C SER A 705 10.61 -23.09 23.18
N SER A 706 10.44 -24.03 22.24
CA SER A 706 11.40 -24.33 21.19
C SER A 706 11.56 -23.15 20.23
N PHE A 707 10.46 -22.53 19.78
CA PHE A 707 10.49 -21.38 18.89
C PHE A 707 11.14 -20.13 19.54
N ALA A 708 10.91 -19.92 20.84
CA ALA A 708 11.61 -18.88 21.61
C ALA A 708 13.13 -19.12 21.68
N ARG A 709 13.57 -20.35 21.97
CA ARG A 709 15.00 -20.71 22.04
C ARG A 709 15.68 -20.63 20.67
N LEU A 710 15.04 -21.15 19.63
CA LEU A 710 15.51 -21.07 18.24
C LEU A 710 15.70 -19.62 17.77
N SER A 711 14.82 -18.72 18.23
CA SER A 711 14.94 -17.28 17.96
C SER A 711 16.19 -16.65 18.61
N ILE A 712 16.66 -17.14 19.76
CA ILE A 712 17.93 -16.68 20.38
C ILE A 712 19.13 -17.13 19.54
N LEU A 713 19.11 -18.35 18.99
CA LEU A 713 20.13 -18.81 18.05
C LEU A 713 20.14 -17.95 16.78
N LEU A 714 18.98 -17.70 16.17
CA LEU A 714 18.84 -16.77 15.03
C LEU A 714 19.39 -15.38 15.35
N GLY A 715 19.11 -14.83 16.54
CA GLY A 715 19.62 -13.53 16.98
C GLY A 715 21.16 -13.48 17.10
N ARG A 716 21.80 -14.58 17.51
CA ARG A 716 23.27 -14.68 17.57
C ARG A 716 23.88 -14.79 16.16
N ILE A 717 23.27 -15.56 15.27
CA ILE A 717 23.66 -15.68 13.85
C ILE A 717 23.51 -14.32 13.12
N LEU A 718 22.46 -13.55 13.40
CA LEU A 718 22.29 -12.18 12.88
C LEU A 718 23.41 -11.25 13.36
N ARG A 719 23.74 -11.25 14.65
CA ARG A 719 24.85 -10.44 15.20
C ARG A 719 26.20 -10.82 14.60
N LEU A 720 26.43 -12.11 14.35
CA LEU A 720 27.64 -12.64 13.72
C LEU A 720 27.86 -12.03 12.33
N HIS A 721 26.87 -12.17 11.44
CA HIS A 721 26.96 -11.65 10.08
C HIS A 721 26.93 -10.12 10.01
N SER A 722 26.21 -9.45 10.93
CA SER A 722 26.19 -7.98 11.02
C SER A 722 27.52 -7.36 11.45
N LYS A 723 28.36 -8.08 12.21
CA LYS A 723 29.70 -7.62 12.59
C LYS A 723 30.77 -8.04 11.58
N ASN A 724 30.67 -9.25 11.05
CA ASN A 724 31.74 -9.92 10.31
C ASN A 724 31.38 -10.10 8.82
N LEU A 725 31.16 -8.99 8.10
CA LEU A 725 30.83 -8.95 6.65
C LEU A 725 31.75 -9.83 5.80
N GLY A 726 31.32 -11.07 5.52
CA GLY A 726 32.08 -12.07 4.76
C GLY A 726 33.31 -12.68 5.48
N ARG A 727 33.50 -12.44 6.79
CA ARG A 727 34.69 -12.84 7.56
C ARG A 727 34.36 -13.53 8.90
N VAL A 728 33.47 -14.54 8.85
CA VAL A 728 33.13 -15.38 10.02
C VAL A 728 34.13 -16.53 10.13
N ASP A 729 34.54 -16.89 11.35
CA ASP A 729 35.44 -18.02 11.60
C ASP A 729 34.74 -19.37 11.40
N ALA A 730 35.49 -20.37 10.93
CA ALA A 730 34.99 -21.73 10.73
C ALA A 730 34.54 -22.37 12.05
N ALA A 731 35.25 -22.12 13.15
CA ALA A 731 34.88 -22.67 14.46
C ALA A 731 33.57 -22.05 15.00
N GLU A 732 33.29 -20.78 14.70
CA GLU A 732 31.99 -20.16 15.02
C GLU A 732 30.85 -20.79 14.23
N LEU A 733 31.05 -21.08 12.94
CA LEU A 733 30.05 -21.73 12.08
C LEU A 733 29.76 -23.18 12.51
N GLU A 734 30.81 -23.97 12.75
CA GLU A 734 30.65 -25.36 13.20
C GLU A 734 29.99 -25.43 14.58
N LYS A 735 30.24 -24.45 15.47
CA LYS A 735 29.50 -24.28 16.73
C LYS A 735 28.01 -23.97 16.51
N TYR A 736 27.68 -22.94 15.72
CA TYR A 736 26.28 -22.56 15.52
C TYR A 736 25.48 -23.61 14.74
N GLU A 737 26.14 -24.41 13.90
CA GLU A 737 25.54 -25.58 13.27
C GLU A 737 25.26 -26.71 14.28
N ALA A 738 26.21 -27.01 15.17
CA ALA A 738 26.00 -28.01 16.21
C ALA A 738 24.85 -27.61 17.16
N GLU A 739 24.78 -26.34 17.57
CA GLU A 739 23.63 -25.82 18.34
C GLU A 739 22.31 -25.94 17.55
N LEU A 740 22.31 -25.71 16.23
CA LEU A 740 21.11 -25.85 15.40
C LEU A 740 20.64 -27.32 15.27
N GLN A 741 21.57 -28.26 15.24
CA GLN A 741 21.28 -29.70 15.25
C GLN A 741 20.77 -30.16 16.62
N GLU A 742 21.31 -29.60 17.72
CA GLU A 742 20.81 -29.83 19.08
C GLU A 742 19.35 -29.35 19.24
N TYR A 743 19.01 -28.17 18.70
CA TYR A 743 17.62 -27.69 18.72
C TYR A 743 16.66 -28.54 17.88
N ALA A 744 17.11 -29.15 16.78
CA ALA A 744 16.30 -30.10 16.02
C ALA A 744 16.06 -31.38 16.84
N ALA A 745 17.09 -31.93 17.49
CA ALA A 745 16.98 -33.12 18.34
C ALA A 745 16.22 -32.91 19.66
N LEU A 746 16.09 -31.66 20.13
CA LEU A 746 15.34 -31.31 21.34
C LEU A 746 13.85 -31.04 21.07
N ALA A 747 13.48 -30.66 19.85
CA ALA A 747 12.09 -30.79 19.43
C ALA A 747 11.74 -32.29 19.36
N THR A 748 10.59 -32.68 19.90
CA THR A 748 10.14 -34.09 20.01
C THR A 748 9.75 -34.74 18.65
N ILE A 749 10.28 -34.22 17.54
CA ILE A 749 9.60 -34.25 16.24
C ILE A 749 10.62 -34.14 15.07
N GLY A 750 11.40 -35.20 14.85
CA GLY A 750 12.26 -35.38 13.67
C GLY A 750 13.68 -34.77 13.73
N GLN A 751 14.62 -35.37 13.00
CA GLN A 751 16.06 -35.01 13.06
C GLN A 751 16.47 -33.82 12.16
N SER A 752 15.52 -33.06 11.60
CA SER A 752 15.81 -32.11 10.51
C SER A 752 16.09 -30.69 11.02
N SER A 753 17.27 -30.14 10.69
CA SER A 753 17.64 -28.75 11.04
C SER A 753 16.72 -27.73 10.36
N ASN A 754 16.25 -26.72 11.10
CA ASN A 754 15.35 -25.68 10.55
C ASN A 754 15.90 -25.06 9.24
N PRO A 755 15.27 -25.28 8.08
CA PRO A 755 15.89 -24.95 6.79
C PRO A 755 16.19 -23.48 6.59
N ALA A 756 15.34 -22.57 7.10
CA ALA A 756 15.53 -21.14 6.95
C ALA A 756 16.80 -20.65 7.67
N ILE A 757 17.06 -21.19 8.87
CA ILE A 757 18.22 -20.83 9.68
C ILE A 757 19.49 -21.51 9.14
N THR A 758 19.39 -22.73 8.62
CA THR A 758 20.50 -23.38 7.90
C THR A 758 20.89 -22.59 6.63
N ILE A 759 19.91 -22.08 5.87
CA ILE A 759 20.21 -21.19 4.74
C ILE A 759 20.83 -19.87 5.24
N MET A 760 20.29 -19.25 6.30
CA MET A 760 20.82 -18.01 6.86
C MET A 760 22.29 -18.11 7.30
N LEU A 761 22.66 -19.18 8.00
CA LEU A 761 24.02 -19.40 8.51
C LEU A 761 25.06 -19.55 7.38
N PHE A 762 24.68 -20.21 6.28
CA PHE A 762 25.61 -20.56 5.20
C PHE A 762 25.52 -19.68 3.95
N ARG A 763 24.43 -18.92 3.74
CA ARG A 763 24.24 -18.08 2.53
C ARG A 763 25.37 -17.09 2.22
N PRO A 764 26.07 -16.45 3.20
CA PRO A 764 27.15 -15.51 2.86
C PRO A 764 28.32 -16.19 2.14
N PHE A 765 28.56 -17.48 2.40
CA PHE A 765 29.62 -18.27 1.77
C PHE A 765 29.26 -18.76 0.36
N VAL A 766 27.96 -18.81 0.05
CA VAL A 766 27.43 -19.21 -1.25
C VAL A 766 27.30 -18.01 -2.19
N LEU A 767 26.92 -16.84 -1.67
CA LEU A 767 26.65 -15.64 -2.46
C LEU A 767 27.84 -14.64 -2.54
N SER A 768 28.92 -14.81 -1.77
CA SER A 768 30.09 -13.90 -1.86
C SER A 768 31.03 -14.24 -3.01
N ARG A 769 31.21 -13.32 -3.97
CA ARG A 769 32.27 -13.42 -4.99
C ARG A 769 33.67 -13.56 -4.35
N PRO A 770 34.63 -14.22 -5.01
CA PRO A 770 36.05 -14.12 -4.64
C PRO A 770 36.53 -12.69 -4.88
N LYS A 771 37.16 -12.06 -3.88
CA LYS A 771 37.90 -10.79 -4.03
C LYS A 771 39.41 -10.94 -3.81
N ASP A 772 39.86 -12.10 -3.35
CA ASP A 772 41.25 -12.42 -3.05
C ASP A 772 41.64 -13.80 -3.63
N PRO A 773 42.92 -14.04 -3.97
CA PRO A 773 43.37 -15.29 -4.58
C PRO A 773 43.47 -16.46 -3.57
N VAL A 774 42.36 -17.18 -3.42
CA VAL A 774 42.19 -18.57 -2.94
C VAL A 774 43.24 -19.11 -1.96
N ASP A 775 42.92 -19.03 -0.66
CA ASP A 775 43.39 -20.04 0.30
C ASP A 775 42.62 -21.36 0.09
N ALA A 776 43.33 -22.49 0.01
CA ALA A 776 42.74 -23.81 -0.23
C ALA A 776 41.78 -24.29 0.88
N VAL A 777 41.83 -23.68 2.07
CA VAL A 777 40.88 -23.95 3.17
C VAL A 777 39.50 -23.35 2.85
N GLN A 778 39.44 -22.16 2.23
CA GLN A 778 38.18 -21.47 1.96
C GLN A 778 37.33 -22.18 0.89
N SER A 779 37.95 -22.86 -0.08
CA SER A 779 37.22 -23.59 -1.13
C SER A 779 36.49 -24.83 -0.57
N SER A 780 37.11 -25.54 0.37
CA SER A 780 36.49 -26.66 1.10
C SER A 780 35.24 -26.20 1.87
N HIS A 781 35.35 -25.10 2.62
CA HIS A 781 34.25 -24.59 3.45
C HIS A 781 33.10 -24.02 2.60
N ARG A 782 33.39 -23.32 1.49
CA ARG A 782 32.38 -22.92 0.50
C ARG A 782 31.66 -24.12 -0.12
N THR A 783 32.37 -25.23 -0.37
CA THR A 783 31.76 -26.46 -0.91
C THR A 783 30.81 -27.10 0.10
N LYS A 784 31.21 -27.25 1.37
CA LYS A 784 30.34 -27.71 2.46
C LYS A 784 29.10 -26.80 2.61
N ALA A 785 29.29 -25.47 2.62
CA ALA A 785 28.20 -24.49 2.73
C ALA A 785 27.19 -24.61 1.57
N ALA A 786 27.66 -24.72 0.33
CA ALA A 786 26.82 -24.88 -0.86
C ALA A 786 26.15 -26.26 -0.98
N GLN A 787 26.59 -27.26 -0.21
CA GLN A 787 25.85 -28.53 -0.02
C GLN A 787 24.74 -28.35 1.02
N LYS A 788 25.03 -27.69 2.15
CA LYS A 788 24.08 -27.49 3.26
C LYS A 788 22.93 -26.54 2.90
N THR A 789 23.19 -25.43 2.19
CA THR A 789 22.11 -24.55 1.71
C THR A 789 21.18 -25.25 0.71
N ARG A 790 21.73 -26.07 -0.20
CA ARG A 790 20.93 -26.89 -1.12
C ARG A 790 20.12 -27.96 -0.39
N ALA A 791 20.71 -28.66 0.59
CA ALA A 791 19.99 -29.65 1.39
C ALA A 791 18.82 -29.01 2.14
N ALA A 792 19.03 -27.85 2.75
CA ALA A 792 17.97 -27.07 3.39
C ALA A 792 16.89 -26.59 2.40
N ALA A 793 17.28 -26.04 1.24
CA ALA A 793 16.32 -25.64 0.21
C ALA A 793 15.50 -26.82 -0.34
N ASN A 794 16.08 -28.03 -0.39
CA ASN A 794 15.34 -29.25 -0.74
C ASN A 794 14.39 -29.70 0.38
N ASN A 795 14.80 -29.58 1.66
CA ASN A 795 13.92 -29.87 2.79
C ASN A 795 12.73 -28.90 2.85
N MET A 796 12.94 -27.61 2.51
CA MET A 796 11.83 -26.67 2.31
C MET A 796 10.85 -27.19 1.25
N ASN A 797 11.33 -27.68 0.09
CA ASN A 797 10.44 -28.26 -0.92
C ASN A 797 9.70 -29.51 -0.44
N ALA A 798 10.35 -30.41 0.29
CA ALA A 798 9.69 -31.60 0.86
C ALA A 798 8.59 -31.20 1.87
N ILE A 799 8.85 -30.16 2.67
CA ILE A 799 7.84 -29.51 3.50
C ILE A 799 6.69 -29.00 2.61
N LEU A 800 6.95 -28.17 1.59
CA LEU A 800 5.90 -27.65 0.67
C LEU A 800 5.07 -28.75 0.01
N GLU A 801 5.67 -29.88 -0.36
CA GLU A 801 4.97 -31.05 -0.91
C GLU A 801 4.00 -31.64 0.11
N GLN A 802 4.42 -31.85 1.36
CA GLN A 802 3.49 -32.21 2.45
C GLN A 802 2.40 -31.14 2.62
N ILE A 803 2.76 -29.85 2.56
CA ILE A 803 1.82 -28.74 2.73
C ILE A 803 0.70 -28.77 1.68
N MET A 804 1.02 -29.02 0.40
CA MET A 804 0.02 -29.10 -0.66
C MET A 804 -0.75 -30.43 -0.66
N ASN A 805 -0.09 -31.55 -0.35
CA ASN A 805 -0.73 -32.87 -0.28
C ASN A 805 -1.80 -32.98 0.83
N LEU A 806 -1.78 -32.07 1.80
CA LEU A 806 -2.71 -32.03 2.95
C LEU A 806 -3.76 -30.92 2.83
N ASP A 807 -3.82 -30.15 1.73
CA ASP A 807 -4.70 -28.97 1.53
C ASP A 807 -5.00 -28.14 2.79
N LEU A 808 -3.97 -27.48 3.35
CA LEU A 808 -4.19 -26.33 4.22
C LEU A 808 -3.26 -25.17 3.90
N VAL A 809 -2.99 -24.92 2.61
CA VAL A 809 -2.30 -23.69 2.18
C VAL A 809 -3.00 -22.44 2.74
N ASP A 810 -4.33 -22.52 2.83
CA ASP A 810 -5.24 -21.50 3.38
C ASP A 810 -5.14 -21.28 4.90
N ALA A 811 -4.48 -22.18 5.65
CA ALA A 811 -4.32 -22.09 7.11
C ALA A 811 -2.96 -21.49 7.57
N ILE A 812 -2.04 -21.23 6.64
CA ILE A 812 -0.63 -20.97 6.96
C ILE A 812 -0.36 -19.50 7.25
N SER A 813 0.38 -19.24 8.33
CA SER A 813 0.85 -17.90 8.70
C SER A 813 1.72 -17.25 7.61
N PRO A 814 1.66 -15.92 7.39
CA PRO A 814 2.53 -15.22 6.42
C PRO A 814 4.03 -15.34 6.74
N ALA A 815 4.38 -15.86 7.93
CA ALA A 815 5.76 -16.19 8.30
C ALA A 815 6.45 -17.19 7.35
N ILE A 816 5.72 -18.00 6.56
CA ILE A 816 6.32 -18.95 5.60
C ILE A 816 7.00 -18.29 4.39
N ILE A 817 6.54 -17.10 4.01
CA ILE A 817 6.89 -16.43 2.75
C ILE A 817 8.40 -16.16 2.66
N SER A 818 9.02 -15.77 3.77
CA SER A 818 10.44 -15.41 3.79
C SER A 818 11.40 -16.61 3.85
N PRO A 819 11.17 -17.65 4.69
CA PRO A 819 11.80 -18.97 4.54
C PRO A 819 11.74 -19.53 3.12
N LEU A 820 10.58 -19.39 2.46
CA LEU A 820 10.36 -19.86 1.11
C LEU A 820 11.20 -19.10 0.08
N VAL A 821 11.20 -17.76 0.14
CA VAL A 821 12.05 -16.89 -0.70
C VAL A 821 13.53 -17.27 -0.59
N LEU A 822 14.02 -17.63 0.60
CA LEU A 822 15.41 -18.07 0.78
C LEU A 822 15.70 -19.42 0.08
N ALA A 823 14.75 -20.35 0.06
CA ALA A 823 14.87 -21.57 -0.74
C ALA A 823 14.81 -21.26 -2.25
N MET A 824 13.91 -20.35 -2.68
CA MET A 824 13.80 -19.90 -4.07
C MET A 824 15.08 -19.21 -4.57
N GLN A 825 15.77 -18.41 -3.75
CA GLN A 825 17.10 -17.85 -4.07
C GLN A 825 18.13 -18.95 -4.38
N ILE A 826 18.15 -20.04 -3.61
CA ILE A 826 19.07 -21.18 -3.83
C ILE A 826 18.70 -21.97 -5.09
N HIS A 827 17.41 -22.22 -5.33
CA HIS A 827 16.96 -22.93 -6.54
C HIS A 827 17.17 -22.09 -7.82
N LEU A 828 16.99 -20.77 -7.73
CA LEU A 828 17.32 -19.81 -8.81
C LEU A 828 18.83 -19.77 -9.08
N LEU A 829 19.67 -19.80 -8.05
CA LEU A 829 21.12 -19.96 -8.22
C LEU A 829 21.44 -21.28 -8.92
N ASP A 830 20.80 -22.40 -8.55
CA ASP A 830 20.99 -23.67 -9.27
C ASP A 830 20.53 -23.63 -10.73
N CYS A 831 19.49 -22.86 -11.08
CA CYS A 831 19.09 -22.61 -12.47
C CYS A 831 20.24 -22.01 -13.31
N THR A 832 21.12 -21.19 -12.71
CA THR A 832 22.29 -20.59 -13.38
C THR A 832 23.47 -21.54 -13.57
N SER A 833 23.41 -22.77 -13.04
CA SER A 833 24.52 -23.73 -13.13
C SER A 833 24.88 -24.10 -14.57
N SER A 834 26.17 -24.08 -14.90
CA SER A 834 26.71 -24.62 -16.16
C SER A 834 26.45 -26.13 -16.32
N THR A 835 26.19 -26.85 -15.22
CA THR A 835 25.83 -28.27 -15.23
C THR A 835 24.35 -28.43 -15.57
N ARG A 836 24.04 -28.85 -16.80
CA ARG A 836 22.68 -28.98 -17.36
C ARG A 836 21.68 -29.76 -16.48
N SER A 837 22.14 -30.76 -15.74
CA SER A 837 21.29 -31.53 -14.80
C SER A 837 20.95 -30.72 -13.53
N ILE A 838 21.90 -30.00 -12.95
CA ILE A 838 21.69 -29.10 -11.81
C ILE A 838 20.74 -27.96 -12.21
N SER A 839 20.99 -27.33 -13.37
CA SER A 839 20.12 -26.26 -13.90
C SER A 839 18.68 -26.75 -14.08
N ARG A 840 18.46 -27.91 -14.72
CA ARG A 840 17.11 -28.49 -14.87
C ARG A 840 16.44 -28.81 -13.53
N LEU A 841 17.18 -29.35 -12.57
CA LEU A 841 16.65 -29.69 -11.25
C LEU A 841 16.31 -28.44 -10.42
N GLY A 842 17.13 -27.38 -10.53
CA GLY A 842 16.84 -26.06 -9.96
C GLY A 842 15.55 -25.46 -10.52
N HIS A 843 15.33 -25.52 -11.84
CA HIS A 843 14.09 -25.02 -12.45
C HIS A 843 12.85 -25.76 -11.92
N HIS A 844 12.91 -27.09 -11.80
CA HIS A 844 11.78 -27.88 -11.30
C HIS A 844 11.48 -27.60 -9.82
N ARG A 845 12.52 -27.46 -8.99
CA ARG A 845 12.38 -27.11 -7.56
C ARG A 845 11.89 -25.69 -7.33
N LEU A 846 12.36 -24.73 -8.13
CA LEU A 846 11.85 -23.37 -8.13
C LEU A 846 10.37 -23.34 -8.55
N GLN A 847 9.97 -24.15 -9.53
CA GLN A 847 8.58 -24.21 -9.98
C GLN A 847 7.61 -24.70 -8.89
N LEU A 848 8.02 -25.66 -8.05
CA LEU A 848 7.23 -26.09 -6.89
C LEU A 848 6.99 -24.91 -5.93
N CYS A 849 8.06 -24.15 -5.61
CA CYS A 849 7.95 -22.96 -4.78
C CYS A 849 7.03 -21.90 -5.42
N MET A 850 7.10 -21.72 -6.75
CA MET A 850 6.25 -20.79 -7.50
C MET A 850 4.76 -21.18 -7.44
N ILE A 851 4.42 -22.47 -7.58
CA ILE A 851 3.05 -22.97 -7.42
C ILE A 851 2.53 -22.64 -6.02
N PHE A 852 3.30 -22.99 -5.00
CA PHE A 852 2.91 -22.72 -3.61
C PHE A 852 2.76 -21.23 -3.30
N GLN A 853 3.63 -20.39 -3.86
CA GLN A 853 3.57 -18.94 -3.74
C GLN A 853 2.34 -18.35 -4.47
N ALA A 854 1.88 -18.98 -5.54
CA ALA A 854 0.70 -18.55 -6.31
C ALA A 854 -0.60 -18.67 -5.51
N GLU A 855 -0.75 -19.73 -4.70
CA GLU A 855 -1.90 -19.92 -3.80
C GLU A 855 -1.91 -18.87 -2.67
N LEU A 856 -0.74 -18.54 -2.10
CA LEU A 856 -0.64 -17.59 -1.00
C LEU A 856 -0.87 -16.13 -1.40
N LYS A 857 -0.70 -15.77 -2.68
CA LYS A 857 -0.70 -14.35 -3.13
C LYS A 857 -2.01 -13.62 -2.88
N ASP A 858 -3.15 -14.30 -3.01
CA ASP A 858 -4.48 -13.70 -2.83
C ASP A 858 -4.77 -13.38 -1.36
N THR A 859 -4.11 -14.10 -0.44
CA THR A 859 -4.19 -13.86 1.01
C THR A 859 -3.12 -12.86 1.49
N TYR A 860 -1.92 -12.85 0.89
CA TYR A 860 -0.76 -12.11 1.39
C TYR A 860 -0.01 -11.33 0.30
N TRP A 861 0.05 -9.99 0.45
CA TRP A 861 0.81 -9.09 -0.45
C TRP A 861 2.29 -9.50 -0.61
N GLY A 862 2.96 -9.85 0.49
CA GLY A 862 4.35 -10.32 0.45
C GLY A 862 4.56 -11.63 -0.32
N ALA A 863 3.52 -12.44 -0.51
CA ALA A 863 3.60 -13.62 -1.37
C ALA A 863 3.50 -13.22 -2.85
N ASP A 864 2.56 -12.32 -3.16
CA ASP A 864 2.31 -11.71 -4.48
C ASP A 864 3.58 -11.06 -5.06
N GLY A 865 4.20 -10.13 -4.34
CA GLY A 865 5.40 -9.43 -4.79
C GLY A 865 6.59 -10.36 -5.04
N ALA A 866 6.74 -11.43 -4.25
CA ALA A 866 7.79 -12.42 -4.48
C ALA A 866 7.47 -13.40 -5.62
N PHE A 867 6.21 -13.77 -5.84
CA PHE A 867 5.82 -14.53 -7.04
C PHE A 867 6.22 -13.76 -8.30
N GLN A 868 5.77 -12.51 -8.40
CA GLN A 868 6.05 -11.61 -9.53
C GLN A 868 7.57 -11.40 -9.72
N MET A 869 8.33 -11.28 -8.63
CA MET A 869 9.79 -11.14 -8.70
C MET A 869 10.50 -12.39 -9.25
N PHE A 870 10.16 -13.60 -8.76
CA PHE A 870 10.81 -14.82 -9.21
C PHE A 870 10.37 -15.25 -10.61
N GLU A 871 9.13 -14.97 -11.02
CA GLU A 871 8.64 -15.14 -12.39
C GLU A 871 9.49 -14.31 -13.39
N ARG A 872 9.68 -13.02 -13.10
CA ARG A 872 10.57 -12.13 -13.87
C ARG A 872 12.03 -12.60 -13.90
N ALA A 873 12.51 -13.23 -12.82
CA ALA A 873 13.84 -13.81 -12.77
C ALA A 873 13.98 -15.04 -13.69
N GLN A 874 12.98 -15.93 -13.70
CA GLN A 874 12.91 -17.06 -14.63
C GLN A 874 12.83 -16.57 -16.09
N GLU A 875 12.01 -15.55 -16.39
CA GLU A 875 11.98 -14.93 -17.71
C GLU A 875 13.35 -14.40 -18.15
N LYS A 876 14.08 -13.69 -17.26
CA LYS A 876 15.40 -13.13 -17.57
C LYS A 876 16.41 -14.23 -17.91
N LEU A 877 16.36 -15.37 -17.22
CA LEU A 877 17.19 -16.54 -17.53
C LEU A 877 16.86 -17.13 -18.90
N LEU A 878 15.58 -17.37 -19.20
CA LEU A 878 15.13 -17.88 -20.49
C LEU A 878 15.55 -16.95 -21.64
N LYS A 879 15.28 -15.65 -21.51
CA LYS A 879 15.66 -14.61 -22.48
C LYS A 879 17.18 -14.48 -22.69
N THR A 880 17.99 -14.92 -21.73
CA THR A 880 19.46 -14.97 -21.84
C THR A 880 19.93 -16.24 -22.55
N ALA A 881 19.37 -17.41 -22.20
CA ALA A 881 19.66 -18.68 -22.88
C ALA A 881 19.30 -18.62 -24.37
N ASP A 882 18.18 -17.99 -24.71
CA ASP A 882 17.69 -17.80 -26.08
C ASP A 882 18.62 -16.93 -26.94
N ARG A 883 19.36 -15.99 -26.33
CA ARG A 883 20.36 -15.15 -27.02
C ARG A 883 21.64 -15.93 -27.29
N ALA A 884 22.15 -16.65 -26.29
CA ALA A 884 23.29 -17.56 -26.45
C ALA A 884 23.02 -18.64 -27.52
N GLY A 885 21.79 -19.17 -27.57
CA GLY A 885 21.36 -20.12 -28.61
C GLY A 885 21.31 -19.52 -30.03
N LYS A 886 21.16 -18.20 -30.17
CA LYS A 886 21.11 -17.49 -31.47
C LYS A 886 22.48 -16.96 -31.92
N GLN A 887 23.47 -16.88 -31.03
CA GLN A 887 24.84 -16.45 -31.36
C GLN A 887 25.74 -17.56 -31.93
N ASN A 888 25.27 -18.82 -32.03
CA ASN A 888 26.03 -19.94 -32.62
C ASN A 888 25.44 -20.48 -33.95
N PRO A 889 25.35 -19.68 -35.04
CA PRO A 889 24.94 -20.16 -36.36
C PRO A 889 26.11 -20.77 -37.16
N SER A 890 26.93 -21.65 -36.56
CA SER A 890 27.95 -22.41 -37.29
C SER A 890 28.33 -23.75 -36.65
N THR A 891 27.58 -24.79 -37.02
CA THR A 891 28.12 -26.16 -37.17
C THR A 891 27.15 -26.97 -38.02
N ALA A 892 27.41 -27.03 -39.33
CA ALA A 892 26.66 -27.92 -40.21
C ALA A 892 26.95 -29.38 -39.82
N LEU A 893 25.92 -30.23 -39.79
CA LEU A 893 26.06 -31.67 -39.53
C LEU A 893 26.93 -32.32 -40.61
N PRO A 894 28.07 -32.96 -40.25
CA PRO A 894 28.77 -33.86 -41.16
C PRO A 894 27.95 -35.12 -41.41
N ASN A 895 28.05 -35.71 -42.61
CA ASN A 895 27.35 -36.95 -42.93
C ASN A 895 27.85 -38.14 -42.05
N PRO A 896 26.97 -39.07 -41.66
CA PRO A 896 27.29 -40.14 -40.73
C PRO A 896 27.97 -41.35 -41.40
N GLU A 897 29.21 -41.21 -41.88
CA GLU A 897 29.92 -42.35 -42.51
C GLU A 897 31.44 -42.38 -42.27
N SER A 898 31.84 -42.75 -41.06
CA SER A 898 33.06 -43.54 -40.72
C SER A 898 33.27 -43.55 -39.20
N ALA A 899 33.83 -44.63 -38.65
CA ALA A 899 33.97 -44.81 -37.20
C ALA A 899 35.39 -45.26 -36.81
N GLN A 900 35.97 -44.63 -35.78
CA GLN A 900 37.08 -45.17 -34.98
C GLN A 900 36.96 -44.76 -33.50
N PRO A 901 37.49 -45.56 -32.56
CA PRO A 901 37.40 -45.34 -31.11
C PRO A 901 38.42 -44.30 -30.59
N PRO A 902 38.26 -43.79 -29.34
CA PRO A 902 39.01 -42.63 -28.85
C PRO A 902 40.41 -42.95 -28.33
N THR A 903 41.30 -41.96 -28.42
CA THR A 903 42.63 -41.99 -27.79
C THR A 903 42.88 -40.69 -27.02
N THR A 904 43.56 -40.83 -25.87
CA THR A 904 43.93 -39.78 -24.90
C THR A 904 44.60 -38.54 -25.47
N LEU A 905 44.28 -37.36 -24.93
CA LEU A 905 45.23 -36.25 -24.80
C LEU A 905 45.09 -35.51 -23.46
N THR A 906 46.22 -34.99 -22.99
CA THR A 906 46.42 -34.20 -21.76
C THR A 906 46.19 -32.70 -22.01
N PRO A 907 46.07 -31.85 -20.96
CA PRO A 907 45.65 -30.47 -21.12
C PRO A 907 46.75 -29.55 -21.69
N THR A 908 46.34 -28.65 -22.58
CA THR A 908 47.07 -27.41 -22.90
C THR A 908 46.23 -26.20 -22.47
N SER A 909 46.90 -25.16 -21.97
CA SER A 909 46.27 -24.01 -21.32
C SER A 909 46.04 -22.83 -22.26
N ASN A 910 45.13 -21.96 -21.84
CA ASN A 910 44.87 -20.61 -22.35
C ASN A 910 44.33 -20.50 -23.79
N ASP A 911 43.04 -20.20 -23.89
CA ASP A 911 42.68 -18.85 -24.33
C ASP A 911 41.75 -18.21 -23.30
N LEU A 912 41.90 -16.91 -23.06
CA LEU A 912 41.24 -16.14 -21.98
C LEU A 912 40.65 -14.83 -22.55
N SER A 913 39.66 -14.92 -23.43
CA SER A 913 38.92 -13.72 -23.87
C SER A 913 37.52 -13.96 -24.45
N GLN A 914 36.54 -14.29 -23.60
CA GLN A 914 35.16 -13.79 -23.80
C GLN A 914 34.34 -13.87 -22.51
N SER A 915 33.97 -12.69 -21.99
CA SER A 915 33.05 -12.51 -20.87
C SER A 915 31.72 -12.04 -21.44
N GLU A 916 30.79 -12.96 -21.68
CA GLU A 916 29.39 -12.63 -21.98
C GLU A 916 28.54 -12.83 -20.72
N MET A 917 27.65 -11.87 -20.44
CA MET A 917 27.05 -11.70 -19.13
C MET A 917 25.88 -12.66 -18.86
N MET A 918 26.13 -13.67 -18.03
CA MET A 918 25.08 -14.30 -17.21
C MET A 918 24.54 -13.27 -16.19
N PRO A 919 23.29 -13.39 -15.69
CA PRO A 919 22.82 -12.54 -14.60
C PRO A 919 23.77 -12.66 -13.41
N SER A 920 24.13 -11.51 -12.85
CA SER A 920 25.30 -11.44 -11.98
C SER A 920 24.98 -11.95 -10.58
N VAL A 921 26.01 -12.35 -9.82
CA VAL A 921 25.86 -12.62 -8.38
C VAL A 921 25.31 -11.40 -7.62
N ASP A 922 25.52 -10.18 -8.12
CA ASP A 922 24.96 -8.96 -7.53
C ASP A 922 23.45 -8.85 -7.84
N ASP A 923 22.96 -9.40 -8.97
CA ASP A 923 21.52 -9.53 -9.26
C ASP A 923 20.84 -10.45 -8.25
N ILE A 924 21.52 -11.54 -7.82
CA ILE A 924 20.99 -12.50 -6.85
C ILE A 924 21.08 -11.92 -5.42
N LEU A 925 22.13 -11.17 -5.10
CA LEU A 925 22.23 -10.41 -3.84
C LEU A 925 21.21 -9.26 -3.77
N ALA A 926 20.78 -8.70 -4.90
CA ALA A 926 19.73 -7.68 -4.93
C ALA A 926 18.36 -8.20 -4.45
N PHE A 927 18.13 -9.52 -4.35
CA PHE A 927 16.89 -10.06 -3.76
C PHE A 927 16.79 -9.79 -2.25
N ASP A 928 17.91 -9.68 -1.53
CA ASP A 928 17.90 -9.22 -0.12
C ASP A 928 17.47 -7.75 -0.01
N PHE A 929 17.79 -6.92 -1.02
CA PHE A 929 17.34 -5.53 -1.07
C PHE A 929 15.91 -5.39 -1.58
N ALA A 930 15.45 -6.22 -2.53
CA ALA A 930 14.07 -6.22 -3.02
C ALA A 930 13.04 -6.58 -1.91
N PHE A 931 13.43 -7.40 -0.94
CA PHE A 931 12.60 -7.62 0.27
C PHE A 931 12.52 -6.42 1.22
N THR A 932 13.26 -5.35 0.91
CA THR A 932 13.15 -4.02 1.55
C THR A 932 12.60 -2.93 0.62
N GLY A 933 12.18 -3.27 -0.61
CA GLY A 933 11.44 -2.38 -1.52
C GLY A 933 11.01 -3.10 -2.81
N SER A 934 9.70 -3.20 -3.06
CA SER A 934 9.07 -3.95 -4.15
C SER A 934 8.82 -3.11 -5.42
N GLN A 935 8.68 -3.78 -6.58
CA GLN A 935 8.41 -3.14 -7.87
C GLN A 935 7.70 -4.11 -8.87
N ASP A 936 6.35 -4.08 -8.91
CA ASP A 936 5.43 -4.60 -9.97
C ASP A 936 5.38 -6.14 -10.27
N CYS A 937 4.32 -6.73 -10.87
CA CYS A 937 2.86 -6.53 -10.72
C CYS A 937 2.08 -7.66 -11.48
N PHE A 938 1.02 -8.25 -10.90
CA PHE A 938 -0.02 -9.13 -11.52
C PHE A 938 0.45 -10.52 -12.06
N MET A 939 -0.33 -11.57 -12.43
CA MET A 939 -1.73 -12.10 -12.24
C MET A 939 -1.77 -13.58 -12.81
N ASN A 940 -2.81 -14.46 -12.89
CA ASN A 940 -4.25 -14.53 -12.53
C ASN A 940 -4.72 -16.01 -12.37
N GLY A 941 -5.54 -16.37 -11.36
CA GLY A 941 -6.32 -17.64 -11.24
C GLY A 941 -5.56 -18.99 -11.33
N ILE A 942 -6.17 -20.20 -11.49
CA ILE A 942 -7.54 -20.78 -11.25
C ILE A 942 -7.44 -22.33 -11.42
N ASP A 943 -8.23 -23.26 -10.82
CA ASP A 943 -9.33 -23.22 -9.83
C ASP A 943 -9.56 -24.60 -9.10
N TYR A 944 -10.30 -24.57 -7.97
CA TYR A 944 -11.08 -25.62 -7.26
C TYR A 944 -10.59 -27.05 -6.84
N GLN A 945 -10.50 -27.27 -5.49
CA GLN A 945 -11.24 -28.24 -4.60
C GLN A 945 -10.50 -29.21 -3.61
N ASN A 946 -10.61 -28.90 -2.31
CA ASN A 946 -10.97 -29.73 -1.11
C ASN A 946 -9.94 -30.48 -0.19
N ASP A 947 -9.75 -29.91 1.02
CA ASP A 947 -9.75 -30.47 2.41
C ASP A 947 -8.64 -31.47 2.87
N GLY A 948 -7.82 -31.16 3.92
CA GLY A 948 -6.91 -32.17 4.53
C GLY A 948 -6.17 -31.95 5.89
N SER A 949 -6.61 -31.07 6.80
CA SER A 949 -6.38 -31.11 8.28
C SER A 949 -4.98 -31.02 9.02
N ASP A 950 -3.80 -31.31 8.47
CA ASP A 950 -2.59 -31.66 9.28
C ASP A 950 -1.44 -30.62 9.52
N LEU A 951 -1.57 -29.32 9.20
CA LEU A 951 -0.40 -28.52 8.77
C LEU A 951 0.51 -27.73 9.74
N LEU A 952 0.16 -27.44 11.00
CA LEU A 952 1.07 -26.60 11.81
C LEU A 952 2.42 -27.28 12.12
N ASN A 953 2.52 -28.59 11.83
CA ASN A 953 3.73 -29.39 12.04
C ASN A 953 4.84 -29.05 11.04
N SER A 954 4.66 -29.34 9.74
CA SER A 954 5.76 -29.35 8.75
C SER A 954 6.56 -28.03 8.66
N PHE A 955 5.95 -26.89 9.00
CA PHE A 955 6.64 -25.59 9.00
C PHE A 955 7.85 -25.49 9.95
N LEU A 956 7.96 -26.38 10.95
CA LEU A 956 9.07 -26.37 11.91
C LEU A 956 10.16 -27.43 11.64
N GLY A 957 10.01 -28.27 10.61
CA GLY A 957 10.99 -29.29 10.21
C GLY A 957 10.70 -30.70 10.73
N LEU A 958 9.41 -31.04 10.86
CA LEU A 958 8.94 -32.13 11.71
C LEU A 958 8.64 -33.41 10.93
N GLU A 959 9.55 -34.37 10.99
CA GLU A 959 9.39 -35.71 10.42
C GLU A 959 8.99 -36.74 11.49
N GLU A 960 8.37 -37.85 11.03
CA GLU A 960 7.92 -39.04 11.79
C GLU A 960 6.58 -38.93 12.57
N PHE A 961 5.47 -39.25 11.87
CA PHE A 961 4.22 -39.73 12.50
C PHE A 961 3.70 -41.07 11.92
N ASN A 962 4.56 -41.85 11.26
CA ASN A 962 4.16 -43.17 10.72
C ASN A 962 4.15 -44.28 11.80
N GLU A 963 5.17 -44.36 12.67
CA GLU A 963 5.26 -45.44 13.68
C GLU A 963 4.16 -45.37 14.77
N PHE A 964 3.67 -44.17 15.11
CA PHE A 964 2.62 -44.03 16.14
C PHE A 964 1.25 -44.52 15.64
N VAL A 965 0.99 -44.46 14.33
CA VAL A 965 -0.28 -44.95 13.76
C VAL A 965 -0.30 -46.48 13.71
N GLU A 966 0.80 -47.12 13.30
CA GLU A 966 0.88 -48.59 13.28
C GLU A 966 0.76 -49.20 14.69
N THR A 967 1.42 -48.60 15.69
CA THR A 967 1.29 -49.03 17.09
C THR A 967 -0.08 -48.72 17.70
N SER A 968 -0.75 -47.65 17.27
CA SER A 968 -2.12 -47.33 17.72
C SER A 968 -3.18 -48.26 17.11
N GLN A 969 -3.05 -48.65 15.84
CA GLN A 969 -4.04 -49.54 15.19
C GLN A 969 -3.97 -50.97 15.74
N ALA A 970 -2.78 -51.46 16.11
CA ALA A 970 -2.60 -52.77 16.74
C ALA A 970 -3.35 -52.94 18.08
N ALA A 971 -3.67 -51.83 18.76
CA ALA A 971 -4.42 -51.82 20.02
C ALA A 971 -5.96 -51.81 19.86
N SER A 972 -6.49 -51.90 18.64
CA SER A 972 -7.94 -51.86 18.35
C SER A 972 -8.57 -53.21 17.99
N THR A 973 -7.77 -54.29 17.99
CA THR A 973 -8.22 -55.66 17.66
C THR A 973 -7.83 -56.68 18.74
N ALA A 974 -8.01 -56.32 20.02
CA ALA A 974 -7.84 -57.20 21.19
C ALA A 974 -8.90 -56.88 22.26
#